data_AF-A0A9R0UWQ8-F1
#
_entry.id   AF-A0A9R0UWQ8-F1
#
_cell.length_a   1.000
_cell.length_b   1.000
_cell.length_c   1.000
_cell.angle_alpha   90.00
_cell.angle_beta   90.00
_cell.angle_gamma   90.00
#
_symmetry.space_group_name_H-M   'P 1'
#
loop_
_entity.id
_entity.type
_entity.pdbx_description
1 polymer ?
#
loop_
_entity_poly.entity_id
_entity_poly.type
_entity_poly.pdbx_seq_one_letter_code
_entity_poly.pdbx_strand_id
1 'polypeptide(L)'
;MYAVGAVVAVALIVLTAACASAAAGDGRRVEEGGGDAARGEVTYDGRALVVDGTRRMLFSGEMHYTRSTPEMWPKLIASARKGGLDVIQTYVFWNVHEPVQGQYNFEGRYDLVKFIREIQAQGLYVSLRIGPFIEAEWKYGGFPFWLHDVPNITFRTDNEPFKQHMQRFVTQIVNMMKKEGLYYPQGGPIIISQIENEYQMVEPAFGSGGPRYVRWAAEMAVGLQTGVPWMMCKQNDAPDPIINTCNGLICGETFVGPNSPSKPALWTENWTTRYPIYGNDTKLRSTEDIAFAVALFIARKKGSFVSYYMYHGGTNFGRFASSYVTTSYYDGAPLDEYGLIWRPTWGHLKELHAAVNLSSEPLLFGTYSSFSLGQEQEAHIFETELKCVAFLVNFDKHQSPTVVFRNMSFQLAPKSISILSECRTVVFETAKVTAQYGSRTAKALESTNDIHRWKAFKEPIPEDISKAAYTGNQLFEHLSMTKDETDYLWYIVRPSDDGQLVLLNVESRAHVLHAFVNTEYVGSVHGSHDGPGNIILNTNISLKEGENTISLLSVMVGSPDSGAHMERRSFGIRKVSIQQGQQPLYLLNNELWGYQVGLYGEGKRIYTQEEASSVEWTEINNLTYHPLTWYKTTFAAPVGNDVVALNLTSMGKGEVWVNGESIGRYWVSFKAPSGQPSQSLYHIPQHFLKPIDNLLVLVEEIGGNPLEITLNTVSITTVCGNVNELSSPALHTQGKGPEVHLRCQRGKHISAIEFASYGNPAGDCTTFSTGSCHATLSESVVKQACIGKRGCSIPVSPARFGGDPCPGIQKSLLVVANCR
;
A
#
# COMPACT_ATOMS: atom_id res chain seq x y z
N MET A 1 40.49 35.69 58.81
CA MET A 1 39.81 36.78 59.54
C MET A 1 38.38 36.33 59.79
N TYR A 2 38.09 36.04 61.06
CA TYR A 2 36.82 35.82 61.79
C TYR A 2 35.54 35.42 61.00
N ALA A 3 35.01 34.18 61.10
CA ALA A 3 34.23 33.57 62.22
C ALA A 3 32.83 34.23 62.36
N VAL A 4 31.66 33.60 62.49
CA VAL A 4 31.10 32.47 63.28
C VAL A 4 29.67 32.23 62.69
N GLY A 5 28.94 31.11 62.74
CA GLY A 5 29.06 29.86 63.49
C GLY A 5 28.05 28.80 63.01
N ALA A 6 28.24 27.61 63.57
CA ALA A 6 27.50 26.38 63.31
C ALA A 6 26.50 26.06 64.44
N VAL A 7 25.84 24.89 64.31
CA VAL A 7 25.07 24.08 65.29
C VAL A 7 23.55 24.09 65.01
N VAL A 8 22.80 22.99 64.87
CA VAL A 8 23.03 21.53 64.90
C VAL A 8 21.84 20.85 64.19
N ALA A 9 22.08 19.74 63.50
CA ALA A 9 21.04 18.85 62.98
C ALA A 9 21.03 17.53 63.78
N VAL A 10 19.85 17.07 64.19
CA VAL A 10 19.63 15.76 64.84
C VAL A 10 18.78 14.88 63.92
N ALA A 11 19.16 13.60 63.92
CA ALA A 11 18.77 12.51 63.02
C ALA A 11 17.31 12.04 63.10
N LEU A 12 16.84 11.43 62.00
CA LEU A 12 15.99 10.25 62.04
C LEU A 12 16.17 9.40 60.77
N ILE A 13 16.54 8.14 60.99
CA ILE A 13 16.74 7.06 60.02
C ILE A 13 15.42 6.32 59.82
N VAL A 14 14.95 6.11 58.58
CA VAL A 14 14.15 4.92 58.19
C VAL A 14 14.37 4.55 56.72
N LEU A 15 14.76 3.27 56.55
CA LEU A 15 14.78 2.32 55.44
C LEU A 15 14.09 2.64 54.10
N THR A 16 14.77 2.27 53.01
CA THR A 16 14.20 1.35 52.00
C THR A 16 15.23 0.29 51.58
N ALA A 17 14.83 -0.97 51.72
CA ALA A 17 15.59 -2.16 51.37
C ALA A 17 15.35 -2.54 49.90
N ALA A 18 16.43 -2.79 49.17
CA ALA A 18 16.41 -3.53 47.91
C ALA A 18 16.85 -4.98 48.21
N CYS A 19 15.96 -5.94 47.98
CA CYS A 19 16.29 -7.36 48.00
C CYS A 19 16.34 -7.90 46.57
N ALA A 20 17.49 -8.47 46.23
CA ALA A 20 17.72 -9.30 45.07
C ALA A 20 17.41 -10.77 45.38
N SER A 21 16.97 -11.51 44.35
CA SER A 21 17.14 -12.96 44.22
C SER A 21 16.99 -13.28 42.72
N ALA A 22 18.07 -13.55 41.99
CA ALA A 22 18.79 -14.83 41.88
C ALA A 22 18.36 -15.57 40.61
N ALA A 23 19.25 -15.57 39.60
CA ALA A 23 19.29 -16.57 38.55
C ALA A 23 20.77 -16.95 38.33
N ALA A 24 21.20 -18.02 39.01
CA ALA A 24 22.28 -18.87 38.55
C ALA A 24 21.77 -19.61 37.30
N GLY A 25 22.50 -19.86 36.22
CA GLY A 25 23.93 -19.94 36.00
C GLY A 25 24.15 -21.22 35.19
N ASP A 26 24.48 -21.09 33.91
CA ASP A 26 25.25 -22.11 33.21
C ASP A 26 26.38 -21.39 32.46
N GLY A 27 27.60 -21.65 32.91
CA GLY A 27 28.80 -20.95 32.50
C GLY A 27 29.46 -21.63 31.32
N ARG A 28 29.52 -20.92 30.19
CA ARG A 28 30.56 -21.15 29.19
C ARG A 28 31.56 -20.00 29.26
N ARG A 29 32.81 -20.35 29.60
CA ARG A 29 34.00 -19.51 29.47
C ARG A 29 34.04 -18.92 28.06
N VAL A 30 34.13 -17.59 27.99
CA VAL A 30 34.57 -16.88 26.80
C VAL A 30 36.09 -17.00 26.80
N GLU A 31 36.63 -17.87 25.95
CA GLU A 31 38.03 -17.76 25.53
C GLU A 31 38.12 -16.62 24.52
N GLU A 32 38.91 -15.60 24.89
CA GLU A 32 39.40 -14.59 23.95
C GLU A 32 40.37 -15.28 22.98
N GLY A 33 39.83 -15.70 21.83
CA GLY A 33 40.59 -16.08 20.65
C GLY A 33 40.31 -15.08 19.54
N GLY A 34 41.32 -14.28 19.18
CA GLY A 34 41.30 -13.48 17.96
C GLY A 34 41.18 -14.38 16.73
N GLY A 35 39.97 -14.57 16.24
CA GLY A 35 39.64 -15.20 14.98
C GLY A 35 38.87 -14.20 14.14
N ASP A 36 39.33 -13.98 12.91
CA ASP A 36 38.64 -13.23 11.86
C ASP A 36 37.17 -13.69 11.84
N ALA A 37 36.24 -12.82 12.27
CA ALA A 37 34.82 -13.16 12.29
C ALA A 37 34.42 -13.49 10.85
N ALA A 38 34.09 -14.74 10.58
CA ALA A 38 33.70 -15.19 9.25
C ALA A 38 32.66 -14.22 8.69
N ARG A 39 33.00 -13.51 7.61
CA ARG A 39 32.09 -12.57 6.95
C ARG A 39 30.83 -13.33 6.57
N GLY A 40 29.66 -12.81 6.93
CA GLY A 40 28.37 -13.43 6.57
C GLY A 40 28.25 -13.64 5.06
N GLU A 41 27.57 -14.70 4.64
CA GLU A 41 27.47 -15.05 3.21
C GLU A 41 26.00 -15.24 2.80
N VAL A 42 25.64 -14.71 1.63
CA VAL A 42 24.36 -15.02 0.97
C VAL A 42 24.61 -15.53 -0.43
N THR A 43 24.17 -16.76 -0.69
CA THR A 43 24.20 -17.42 -2.01
C THR A 43 22.84 -18.05 -2.30
N TYR A 44 22.75 -18.88 -3.33
CA TYR A 44 21.55 -19.64 -3.65
C TYR A 44 21.93 -20.96 -4.33
N ASP A 45 20.98 -21.88 -4.33
CA ASP A 45 21.01 -23.07 -5.17
C ASP A 45 19.64 -23.31 -5.84
N GLY A 46 19.49 -24.44 -6.53
CA GLY A 46 18.25 -24.81 -7.21
C GLY A 46 17.01 -24.93 -6.30
N ARG A 47 17.18 -24.84 -4.98
CA ARG A 47 16.10 -24.97 -4.01
C ARG A 47 15.77 -23.67 -3.30
N ALA A 48 16.76 -22.94 -2.79
CA ALA A 48 16.51 -21.77 -1.95
C ALA A 48 17.66 -20.75 -1.96
N LEU A 49 17.39 -19.57 -1.39
CA LEU A 49 18.46 -18.71 -0.89
C LEU A 49 19.16 -19.41 0.29
N VAL A 50 20.48 -19.28 0.34
CA VAL A 50 21.36 -19.87 1.34
C VAL A 50 22.00 -18.73 2.12
N VAL A 51 21.71 -18.63 3.41
CA VAL A 51 22.22 -17.59 4.32
C VAL A 51 23.08 -18.29 5.37
N ASP A 52 24.36 -17.96 5.41
CA ASP A 52 25.40 -18.61 6.23
C ASP A 52 25.37 -20.14 6.10
N GLY A 53 25.48 -20.62 4.86
CA GLY A 53 25.48 -22.05 4.52
C GLY A 53 24.16 -22.78 4.72
N THR A 54 23.10 -22.10 5.17
CA THR A 54 21.81 -22.72 5.48
C THR A 54 20.72 -22.26 4.51
N ARG A 55 20.07 -23.20 3.80
CA ARG A 55 18.87 -22.93 3.00
C ARG A 55 17.77 -22.32 3.86
N ARG A 56 17.08 -21.30 3.36
CA ARG A 56 15.99 -20.61 4.07
C ARG A 56 14.66 -20.75 3.34
N MET A 57 13.60 -20.99 4.11
CA MET A 57 12.22 -20.69 3.70
C MET A 57 11.94 -19.27 4.20
N LEU A 58 11.56 -18.37 3.30
CA LEU A 58 11.47 -16.94 3.61
C LEU A 58 10.09 -16.39 3.26
N PHE A 59 9.40 -15.85 4.27
CA PHE A 59 8.21 -15.05 4.06
C PHE A 59 8.56 -13.57 4.10
N SER A 60 8.23 -12.88 3.02
CA SER A 60 8.51 -11.47 2.80
C SER A 60 7.21 -10.67 2.73
N GLY A 61 7.28 -9.38 3.01
CA GLY A 61 6.15 -8.47 2.82
C GLY A 61 6.62 -7.12 2.33
N GLU A 62 5.94 -6.60 1.31
CA GLU A 62 6.24 -5.28 0.76
C GLU A 62 5.78 -4.19 1.72
N MET A 63 6.67 -3.26 2.06
CA MET A 63 6.40 -2.05 2.82
C MET A 63 7.20 -0.89 2.25
N HIS A 64 6.52 0.06 1.61
CA HIS A 64 7.19 1.23 1.05
C HIS A 64 7.37 2.30 2.12
N TYR A 65 8.63 2.60 2.46
CA TYR A 65 8.97 3.60 3.48
C TYR A 65 8.38 4.98 3.18
N THR A 66 8.21 5.31 1.90
CA THR A 66 7.65 6.59 1.43
C THR A 66 6.14 6.73 1.62
N ARG A 67 5.42 5.61 1.80
CA ARG A 67 3.95 5.56 1.98
C ARG A 67 3.51 5.50 3.45
N SER A 68 4.46 5.66 4.37
CA SER A 68 4.22 5.76 5.81
C SER A 68 5.22 6.73 6.44
N THR A 69 5.03 7.11 7.70
CA THR A 69 5.95 8.04 8.39
C THR A 69 7.02 7.31 9.19
N PRO A 70 8.19 7.92 9.45
CA PRO A 70 9.23 7.33 10.29
C PRO A 70 8.75 6.86 11.66
N GLU A 71 7.74 7.53 12.22
CA GLU A 71 7.12 7.20 13.51
C GLU A 71 6.24 5.94 13.42
N MET A 72 5.72 5.62 12.24
CA MET A 72 4.93 4.40 11.99
C MET A 72 5.82 3.17 11.77
N TRP A 73 6.99 3.32 11.14
CA TRP A 73 7.84 2.20 10.72
C TRP A 73 8.10 1.17 11.84
N PRO A 74 8.50 1.55 13.07
CA PRO A 74 8.76 0.57 14.12
C PRO A 74 7.55 -0.32 14.43
N LYS A 75 6.34 0.27 14.47
CA LYS A 75 5.10 -0.46 14.75
C LYS A 75 4.68 -1.36 13.58
N LEU A 76 4.84 -0.89 12.35
CA LEU A 76 4.55 -1.65 11.13
C LEU A 76 5.47 -2.88 11.04
N ILE A 77 6.77 -2.68 11.14
CA ILE A 77 7.79 -3.74 11.10
C ILE A 77 7.58 -4.75 12.25
N ALA A 78 7.28 -4.27 13.46
CA ALA A 78 6.98 -5.14 14.59
C ALA A 78 5.72 -5.99 14.37
N SER A 79 4.75 -5.48 13.63
CA SER A 79 3.51 -6.18 13.29
C SER A 79 3.73 -7.21 12.18
N ALA A 80 4.57 -6.90 11.19
CA ALA A 80 5.06 -7.84 10.19
C ALA A 80 5.82 -9.02 10.82
N ARG A 81 6.82 -8.74 11.68
CA ARG A 81 7.56 -9.78 12.41
C ARG A 81 6.63 -10.69 13.20
N LYS A 82 5.68 -10.11 13.94
CA LYS A 82 4.68 -10.87 14.71
C LYS A 82 3.73 -11.69 13.83
N GLY A 83 3.59 -11.31 12.57
CA GLY A 83 2.83 -12.02 11.52
C GLY A 83 3.63 -13.15 10.88
N GLY A 84 4.88 -13.38 11.29
CA GLY A 84 5.73 -14.46 10.80
C GLY A 84 6.49 -14.13 9.52
N LEU A 85 6.70 -12.84 9.21
CA LEU A 85 7.64 -12.45 8.15
C LEU A 85 9.08 -12.56 8.65
N ASP A 86 9.97 -12.96 7.74
CA ASP A 86 11.42 -13.01 7.89
C ASP A 86 12.10 -11.83 7.17
N VAL A 87 11.46 -11.31 6.11
CA VAL A 87 12.02 -10.30 5.21
C VAL A 87 11.02 -9.15 5.06
N ILE A 88 11.52 -7.92 5.02
CA ILE A 88 10.77 -6.77 4.50
C ILE A 88 11.31 -6.45 3.10
N GLN A 89 10.41 -6.30 2.14
CA GLN A 89 10.74 -5.92 0.77
C GLN A 89 10.31 -4.47 0.52
N THR A 90 11.13 -3.70 -0.17
CA THR A 90 10.78 -2.32 -0.57
C THR A 90 11.44 -1.94 -1.87
N TYR A 91 10.72 -1.18 -2.69
CA TYR A 91 11.32 -0.39 -3.77
C TYR A 91 12.18 0.76 -3.25
N VAL A 92 13.04 1.30 -4.12
CA VAL A 92 13.70 2.59 -3.95
C VAL A 92 13.11 3.60 -4.94
N PHE A 93 12.66 4.76 -4.45
CA PHE A 93 11.88 5.72 -5.23
C PHE A 93 12.78 6.84 -5.79
N TRP A 94 13.29 6.68 -7.01
CA TRP A 94 14.29 7.62 -7.56
C TRP A 94 13.79 9.07 -7.60
N ASN A 95 12.56 9.32 -8.05
CA ASN A 95 12.04 10.67 -8.20
C ASN A 95 12.00 11.52 -6.91
N VAL A 96 11.78 10.90 -5.75
CA VAL A 96 11.85 11.62 -4.46
C VAL A 96 13.26 11.71 -3.92
N HIS A 97 14.14 10.79 -4.32
CA HIS A 97 15.53 10.81 -3.90
C HIS A 97 16.40 11.73 -4.74
N GLU A 98 16.02 12.05 -5.98
CA GLU A 98 16.73 12.99 -6.84
C GLU A 98 15.72 13.93 -7.52
N PRO A 99 14.97 14.76 -6.76
CA PRO A 99 13.94 15.63 -7.32
C PRO A 99 14.53 16.66 -8.29
N VAL A 100 15.76 17.10 -8.02
CA VAL A 100 16.59 17.91 -8.93
C VAL A 100 17.81 17.10 -9.29
N GLN A 101 18.18 17.09 -10.57
CA GLN A 101 19.33 16.32 -11.06
C GLN A 101 20.60 16.62 -10.24
N GLY A 102 21.21 15.57 -9.70
CA GLY A 102 22.42 15.63 -8.86
C GLY A 102 22.19 16.07 -7.41
N GLN A 103 20.97 16.41 -7.00
CA GLN A 103 20.65 16.80 -5.61
C GLN A 103 19.82 15.71 -4.94
N TYR A 104 20.42 15.04 -3.97
CA TYR A 104 19.80 13.90 -3.31
C TYR A 104 19.03 14.27 -2.04
N ASN A 105 17.88 13.64 -1.83
CA ASN A 105 17.07 13.76 -0.61
C ASN A 105 16.87 12.39 0.06
N PHE A 106 17.37 12.23 1.28
CA PHE A 106 17.17 11.06 2.13
C PHE A 106 16.69 11.45 3.54
N GLU A 107 15.92 12.53 3.65
CA GLU A 107 15.40 13.02 4.92
C GLU A 107 13.95 12.57 5.20
N GLY A 108 13.55 12.62 6.47
CA GLY A 108 12.18 12.34 6.89
C GLY A 108 11.69 10.96 6.43
N ARG A 109 10.53 10.90 5.77
CA ARG A 109 9.98 9.65 5.21
C ARG A 109 10.75 9.10 4.00
N TYR A 110 11.77 9.82 3.51
CA TYR A 110 12.67 9.38 2.45
C TYR A 110 14.00 8.85 3.01
N ASP A 111 14.16 8.74 4.33
CA ASP A 111 15.36 8.16 4.94
C ASP A 111 15.37 6.63 4.83
N LEU A 112 15.84 6.14 3.67
CA LEU A 112 15.97 4.72 3.36
C LEU A 112 16.90 3.99 4.34
N VAL A 113 18.00 4.64 4.77
CA VAL A 113 18.98 4.04 5.69
C VAL A 113 18.35 3.81 7.05
N LYS A 114 17.62 4.80 7.58
CA LYS A 114 16.89 4.67 8.85
C LYS A 114 15.83 3.58 8.78
N PHE A 115 15.09 3.48 7.68
CA PHE A 115 14.11 2.41 7.50
C PHE A 115 14.76 1.01 7.54
N ILE A 116 15.86 0.81 6.78
CA ILE A 116 16.58 -0.47 6.75
C ILE A 116 17.20 -0.80 8.12
N ARG A 117 17.74 0.19 8.83
CA ARG A 117 18.25 0.00 10.20
C ARG A 117 17.17 -0.39 11.19
N GLU A 118 15.96 0.16 11.06
CA GLU A 118 14.83 -0.25 11.89
C GLU A 118 14.45 -1.72 11.64
N ILE A 119 14.50 -2.17 10.37
CA ILE A 119 14.28 -3.58 10.02
C ILE A 119 15.36 -4.47 10.65
N GLN A 120 16.63 -4.07 10.54
CA GLN A 120 17.77 -4.76 11.16
C GLN A 120 17.63 -4.85 12.68
N ALA A 121 17.28 -3.74 13.35
CA ALA A 121 17.10 -3.68 14.80
C ALA A 121 16.01 -4.62 15.30
N GLN A 122 15.05 -4.96 14.44
CA GLN A 122 13.99 -5.92 14.75
C GLN A 122 14.31 -7.37 14.36
N GLY A 123 15.50 -7.63 13.79
CA GLY A 123 15.99 -8.96 13.45
C GLY A 123 15.40 -9.54 12.17
N LEU A 124 14.94 -8.69 11.26
CA LEU A 124 14.43 -9.09 9.95
C LEU A 124 15.48 -8.81 8.85
N TYR A 125 15.38 -9.55 7.75
CA TYR A 125 16.15 -9.31 6.53
C TYR A 125 15.48 -8.27 5.63
N VAL A 126 16.22 -7.82 4.61
CA VAL A 126 15.75 -6.91 3.57
C VAL A 126 15.93 -7.51 2.17
N SER A 127 14.86 -7.41 1.37
CA SER A 127 14.90 -7.53 -0.09
C SER A 127 14.80 -6.12 -0.69
N LEU A 128 15.91 -5.60 -1.21
CA LEU A 128 15.98 -4.20 -1.67
C LEU A 128 15.77 -4.11 -3.18
N ARG A 129 14.60 -3.65 -3.61
CA ARG A 129 14.27 -3.53 -5.03
C ARG A 129 14.66 -2.16 -5.56
N ILE A 130 15.89 -2.05 -6.05
CA ILE A 130 16.47 -0.74 -6.40
C ILE A 130 15.81 -0.16 -7.67
N GLY A 131 15.36 -1.01 -8.60
CA GLY A 131 14.74 -0.57 -9.86
C GLY A 131 15.81 -0.14 -10.88
N PRO A 132 15.82 1.13 -11.36
CA PRO A 132 15.16 2.28 -10.77
C PRO A 132 13.78 2.59 -11.37
N PHE A 133 13.38 1.90 -12.44
CA PHE A 133 11.96 1.77 -12.75
C PHE A 133 11.34 0.80 -11.76
N ILE A 134 10.23 1.20 -11.14
CA ILE A 134 9.57 0.42 -10.09
C ILE A 134 8.08 0.19 -10.34
N GLU A 135 7.48 0.88 -11.31
CA GLU A 135 6.02 0.93 -11.50
C GLU A 135 5.31 1.38 -10.21
N ALA A 136 4.96 0.43 -9.34
CA ALA A 136 4.51 0.60 -7.96
C ALA A 136 3.26 1.46 -7.77
N GLU A 137 2.48 1.66 -8.83
CA GLU A 137 1.43 2.69 -8.89
C GLU A 137 1.91 4.05 -8.39
N TRP A 138 3.16 4.34 -8.71
CA TRP A 138 3.86 5.53 -8.29
C TRP A 138 4.07 6.43 -9.50
N LYS A 139 3.89 7.72 -9.30
CA LYS A 139 4.05 8.76 -10.31
C LYS A 139 5.31 8.52 -11.15
N TYR A 140 5.12 8.49 -12.47
CA TYR A 140 6.17 8.28 -13.46
C TYR A 140 7.00 6.99 -13.32
N GLY A 141 6.44 5.97 -12.66
CA GLY A 141 7.07 4.67 -12.43
C GLY A 141 8.33 4.75 -11.57
N GLY A 142 8.46 5.84 -10.80
CA GLY A 142 9.64 6.15 -9.98
C GLY A 142 10.68 7.03 -10.67
N PHE A 143 10.58 7.31 -11.97
CA PHE A 143 11.56 8.17 -12.65
C PHE A 143 11.38 9.65 -12.27
N PRO A 144 12.48 10.38 -11.99
CA PRO A 144 12.40 11.81 -11.83
C PRO A 144 12.01 12.48 -13.16
N PHE A 145 11.15 13.50 -13.10
CA PHE A 145 10.65 14.11 -14.33
C PHE A 145 11.75 14.79 -15.16
N TRP A 146 12.80 15.35 -14.53
CA TRP A 146 13.94 15.94 -15.26
C TRP A 146 14.62 14.95 -16.23
N LEU A 147 14.46 13.63 -16.01
CA LEU A 147 14.98 12.62 -16.93
C LEU A 147 14.31 12.72 -18.31
N HIS A 148 13.05 13.18 -18.36
CA HIS A 148 12.30 13.41 -19.59
C HIS A 148 12.98 14.41 -20.53
N ASP A 149 13.61 15.44 -19.96
CA ASP A 149 14.23 16.54 -20.72
C ASP A 149 15.67 16.22 -21.18
N VAL A 150 16.19 15.03 -20.85
CA VAL A 150 17.53 14.62 -21.28
C VAL A 150 17.55 14.42 -22.81
N PRO A 151 18.46 15.10 -23.54
CA PRO A 151 18.52 14.98 -24.99
C PRO A 151 18.70 13.53 -25.48
N ASN A 152 17.95 13.16 -26.52
CA ASN A 152 17.98 11.84 -27.14
C ASN A 152 17.72 10.67 -26.19
N ILE A 153 16.98 10.90 -25.10
CA ILE A 153 16.65 9.84 -24.16
C ILE A 153 15.53 8.93 -24.70
N THR A 154 15.61 7.65 -24.36
CA THR A 154 14.50 6.71 -24.49
C THR A 154 14.58 5.80 -23.28
N PHE A 155 13.50 5.74 -22.50
CA PHE A 155 13.54 5.04 -21.23
C PHE A 155 13.60 3.54 -21.44
N ARG A 156 14.30 2.87 -20.51
CA ARG A 156 14.32 1.40 -20.36
C ARG A 156 14.67 0.70 -21.68
N THR A 157 15.72 1.16 -22.34
CA THR A 157 16.25 0.49 -23.53
C THR A 157 17.75 0.70 -23.62
N ASP A 158 18.39 0.14 -24.65
CA ASP A 158 19.81 0.29 -24.95
C ASP A 158 20.10 1.69 -25.50
N ASN A 159 19.90 2.69 -24.64
CA ASN A 159 20.05 4.11 -24.88
C ASN A 159 21.10 4.65 -23.92
N GLU A 160 22.18 5.21 -24.47
CA GLU A 160 23.35 5.60 -23.69
C GLU A 160 23.05 6.66 -22.62
N PRO A 161 22.31 7.74 -22.89
CA PRO A 161 21.89 8.69 -21.85
C PRO A 161 21.12 8.02 -20.70
N PHE A 162 20.13 7.18 -21.02
CA PHE A 162 19.34 6.47 -20.00
C PHE A 162 20.22 5.55 -19.15
N LYS A 163 21.06 4.73 -19.78
CA LYS A 163 21.99 3.81 -19.10
C LYS A 163 22.90 4.54 -18.13
N GLN A 164 23.47 5.69 -18.53
CA GLN A 164 24.34 6.49 -17.66
C GLN A 164 23.63 7.05 -16.43
N HIS A 165 22.40 7.55 -16.59
CA HIS A 165 21.62 8.08 -15.47
C HIS A 165 21.15 6.96 -14.53
N MET A 166 20.65 5.85 -15.09
CA MET A 166 20.29 4.66 -14.32
C MET A 166 21.48 4.12 -13.53
N GLN A 167 22.63 3.91 -14.18
CA GLN A 167 23.83 3.40 -13.52
C GLN A 167 24.28 4.32 -12.39
N ARG A 168 24.26 5.64 -12.60
CA ARG A 168 24.64 6.63 -11.57
C ARG A 168 23.77 6.50 -10.34
N PHE A 169 22.44 6.46 -10.51
CA PHE A 169 21.52 6.34 -9.38
C PHE A 169 21.64 5.00 -8.67
N VAL A 170 21.67 3.88 -9.42
CA VAL A 170 21.83 2.55 -8.82
C VAL A 170 23.16 2.44 -8.06
N THR A 171 24.25 2.98 -8.63
CA THR A 171 25.56 3.04 -7.98
C THR A 171 25.52 3.88 -6.71
N GLN A 172 24.83 5.02 -6.72
CA GLN A 172 24.66 5.88 -5.55
C GLN A 172 23.96 5.13 -4.40
N ILE A 173 22.85 4.43 -4.70
CA ILE A 173 22.11 3.64 -3.71
C ILE A 173 22.97 2.49 -3.17
N VAL A 174 23.62 1.71 -4.04
CA VAL A 174 24.48 0.60 -3.62
C VAL A 174 25.65 1.09 -2.76
N ASN A 175 26.32 2.19 -3.15
CA ASN A 175 27.42 2.76 -2.38
C ASN A 175 26.95 3.28 -1.02
N MET A 176 25.77 3.88 -0.94
CA MET A 176 25.18 4.30 0.33
C MET A 176 24.91 3.09 1.23
N MET A 177 24.29 2.03 0.72
CA MET A 177 24.06 0.79 1.48
C MET A 177 25.37 0.16 1.96
N LYS A 178 26.40 0.13 1.09
CA LYS A 178 27.73 -0.37 1.43
C LYS A 178 28.43 0.44 2.51
N LYS A 179 28.39 1.78 2.39
CA LYS A 179 29.00 2.70 3.34
C LYS A 179 28.40 2.55 4.73
N GLU A 180 27.09 2.33 4.79
CA GLU A 180 26.35 2.11 6.05
C GLU A 180 26.42 0.66 6.56
N GLY A 181 27.13 -0.23 5.86
CA GLY A 181 27.30 -1.64 6.24
C GLY A 181 26.02 -2.46 6.16
N LEU A 182 25.11 -2.12 5.25
CA LEU A 182 23.74 -2.67 5.22
C LEU A 182 23.59 -3.94 4.39
N TYR A 183 24.56 -4.32 3.56
CA TYR A 183 24.57 -5.64 2.94
C TYR A 183 24.94 -6.72 3.94
N TYR A 184 24.34 -7.90 3.80
CA TYR A 184 24.50 -8.99 4.75
C TYR A 184 25.96 -9.38 5.05
N PRO A 185 26.87 -9.48 4.05
CA PRO A 185 28.29 -9.75 4.32
C PRO A 185 29.03 -8.69 5.15
N GLN A 186 28.44 -7.50 5.30
CA GLN A 186 28.96 -6.40 6.11
C GLN A 186 28.32 -6.35 7.51
N GLY A 187 27.44 -7.30 7.85
CA GLY A 187 26.67 -7.34 9.09
C GLY A 187 25.28 -6.69 8.99
N GLY A 188 24.87 -6.24 7.81
CA GLY A 188 23.57 -5.61 7.57
C GLY A 188 22.43 -6.61 7.27
N PRO A 189 21.19 -6.14 7.06
CA PRO A 189 20.04 -7.02 6.84
C PRO A 189 19.78 -7.36 5.35
N ILE A 190 20.41 -6.68 4.38
CA ILE A 190 20.05 -6.85 2.96
C ILE A 190 20.61 -8.16 2.42
N ILE A 191 19.73 -9.10 2.06
CA ILE A 191 20.08 -10.45 1.58
C ILE A 191 19.89 -10.65 0.07
N ILE A 192 19.15 -9.76 -0.60
CA ILE A 192 18.93 -9.82 -2.04
C ILE A 192 18.58 -8.43 -2.58
N SER A 193 18.93 -8.14 -3.82
CA SER A 193 18.57 -6.89 -4.49
C SER A 193 17.90 -7.12 -5.85
N GLN A 194 17.00 -6.23 -6.27
CA GLN A 194 16.38 -6.28 -7.60
C GLN A 194 16.88 -5.13 -8.48
N ILE A 195 17.19 -5.44 -9.74
CA ILE A 195 17.43 -4.47 -10.81
C ILE A 195 16.26 -4.53 -11.80
N GLU A 196 15.85 -3.38 -12.34
CA GLU A 196 14.64 -3.23 -13.18
C GLU A 196 13.34 -3.71 -12.48
N ASN A 197 12.22 -3.61 -13.18
CA ASN A 197 10.93 -4.14 -12.73
C ASN A 197 10.04 -4.55 -13.92
N GLU A 198 9.66 -5.83 -13.97
CA GLU A 198 8.77 -6.41 -14.99
C GLU A 198 9.13 -6.06 -16.45
N TYR A 199 10.43 -5.96 -16.75
CA TYR A 199 10.90 -5.40 -18.02
C TYR A 199 10.46 -6.21 -19.25
N GLN A 200 10.35 -7.53 -19.14
CA GLN A 200 9.91 -8.35 -20.27
C GLN A 200 8.49 -8.00 -20.78
N MET A 201 7.67 -7.32 -19.96
CA MET A 201 6.35 -6.84 -20.39
C MET A 201 6.45 -5.73 -21.46
N VAL A 202 7.57 -5.01 -21.51
CA VAL A 202 7.81 -3.91 -22.46
C VAL A 202 8.96 -4.17 -23.42
N GLU A 203 9.82 -5.16 -23.12
CA GLU A 203 10.99 -5.51 -23.90
C GLU A 203 10.72 -5.67 -25.42
N PRO A 204 9.64 -6.35 -25.87
CA PRO A 204 9.38 -6.50 -27.30
C PRO A 204 9.20 -5.17 -28.04
N ALA A 205 8.73 -4.12 -27.37
CA ALA A 205 8.55 -2.80 -27.96
C ALA A 205 9.89 -2.16 -28.39
N PHE A 206 11.02 -2.62 -27.83
CA PHE A 206 12.35 -2.10 -28.12
C PHE A 206 13.15 -2.97 -29.10
N GLY A 207 12.55 -4.03 -29.65
CA GLY A 207 13.20 -4.93 -30.61
C GLY A 207 14.55 -5.43 -30.09
N SER A 208 15.60 -5.33 -30.91
CA SER A 208 16.95 -5.79 -30.51
C SER A 208 17.59 -4.99 -29.38
N GLY A 209 17.11 -3.78 -29.07
CA GLY A 209 17.60 -2.96 -27.97
C GLY A 209 17.18 -3.47 -26.60
N GLY A 210 16.02 -4.13 -26.51
CA GLY A 210 15.51 -4.69 -25.26
C GLY A 210 16.44 -5.75 -24.63
N PRO A 211 16.75 -6.84 -25.35
CA PRO A 211 17.65 -7.87 -24.83
C PRO A 211 19.08 -7.38 -24.57
N ARG A 212 19.57 -6.39 -25.32
CA ARG A 212 20.88 -5.76 -25.06
C ARG A 212 20.86 -4.97 -23.76
N TYR A 213 19.79 -4.23 -23.50
CA TYR A 213 19.59 -3.49 -22.26
C TYR A 213 19.48 -4.43 -21.05
N VAL A 214 18.75 -5.54 -21.14
CA VAL A 214 18.63 -6.53 -20.05
C VAL A 214 20.01 -7.08 -19.68
N ARG A 215 20.83 -7.46 -20.67
CA ARG A 215 22.21 -7.93 -20.42
C ARG A 215 23.05 -6.86 -19.75
N TRP A 216 23.03 -5.64 -20.27
CA TRP A 216 23.75 -4.52 -19.68
C TRP A 216 23.29 -4.23 -18.23
N ALA A 217 21.99 -4.23 -17.95
CA ALA A 217 21.45 -3.94 -16.62
C ALA A 217 21.86 -5.02 -15.61
N ALA A 218 21.82 -6.29 -16.02
CA ALA A 218 22.30 -7.41 -15.23
C ALA A 218 23.82 -7.31 -14.94
N GLU A 219 24.62 -7.09 -15.98
CA GLU A 219 26.09 -6.93 -15.85
C GLU A 219 26.45 -5.75 -14.96
N MET A 220 25.79 -4.60 -15.13
CA MET A 220 25.98 -3.41 -14.31
C MET A 220 25.67 -3.69 -12.84
N ALA A 221 24.51 -4.28 -12.55
CA ALA A 221 24.09 -4.58 -11.18
C ALA A 221 25.04 -5.56 -10.47
N VAL A 222 25.40 -6.65 -11.14
CA VAL A 222 26.35 -7.65 -10.62
C VAL A 222 27.74 -7.04 -10.43
N GLY A 223 28.18 -6.21 -11.37
CA GLY A 223 29.45 -5.48 -11.32
C GLY A 223 29.58 -4.52 -10.14
N LEU A 224 28.47 -4.12 -9.50
CA LEU A 224 28.50 -3.32 -8.27
C LEU A 224 28.92 -4.13 -7.04
N GLN A 225 29.08 -5.46 -7.13
CA GLN A 225 29.66 -6.33 -6.11
C GLN A 225 29.05 -6.12 -4.71
N THR A 226 27.72 -6.19 -4.60
CA THR A 226 26.98 -6.06 -3.34
C THR A 226 27.30 -7.16 -2.33
N GLY A 227 27.81 -8.31 -2.81
CA GLY A 227 28.06 -9.50 -1.99
C GLY A 227 26.82 -10.34 -1.73
N VAL A 228 25.67 -9.99 -2.32
CA VAL A 228 24.41 -10.72 -2.23
C VAL A 228 23.82 -10.98 -3.63
N PRO A 229 22.93 -11.97 -3.79
CA PRO A 229 22.29 -12.25 -5.07
C PRO A 229 21.48 -11.06 -5.61
N TRP A 230 21.30 -11.05 -6.93
CA TRP A 230 20.43 -10.14 -7.62
C TRP A 230 19.26 -10.88 -8.28
N MET A 231 18.13 -10.21 -8.44
CA MET A 231 16.94 -10.74 -9.09
C MET A 231 16.32 -9.77 -10.08
N MET A 232 15.49 -10.30 -11.00
CA MET A 232 14.63 -9.56 -11.92
C MET A 232 13.26 -10.24 -11.97
N CYS A 233 12.20 -9.49 -11.67
CA CYS A 233 10.83 -10.01 -11.73
C CYS A 233 10.27 -9.99 -13.16
N LYS A 234 9.48 -11.02 -13.50
CA LYS A 234 8.95 -11.26 -14.85
C LYS A 234 10.02 -11.09 -15.95
N GLN A 235 11.19 -11.70 -15.76
CA GLN A 235 12.27 -11.69 -16.76
C GLN A 235 12.76 -13.12 -17.00
N ASN A 236 12.09 -13.84 -17.91
CA ASN A 236 12.37 -15.26 -18.16
C ASN A 236 13.79 -15.49 -18.72
N ASP A 237 14.35 -14.52 -19.43
CA ASP A 237 15.71 -14.56 -19.97
C ASP A 237 16.73 -13.78 -19.13
N ALA A 238 16.47 -13.57 -17.82
CA ALA A 238 17.42 -12.97 -16.90
C ALA A 238 18.80 -13.68 -16.95
N PRO A 239 19.88 -12.98 -17.33
CA PRO A 239 21.21 -13.58 -17.47
C PRO A 239 21.76 -14.10 -16.14
N ASP A 240 22.58 -15.14 -16.15
CA ASP A 240 23.30 -15.57 -14.94
C ASP A 240 24.24 -14.45 -14.45
N PRO A 241 24.37 -14.25 -13.12
CA PRO A 241 23.77 -15.00 -12.00
C PRO A 241 22.41 -14.44 -11.51
N ILE A 242 21.69 -13.62 -12.28
CA ILE A 242 20.43 -13.01 -11.84
C ILE A 242 19.32 -14.08 -11.70
N ILE A 243 18.59 -14.07 -10.59
CA ILE A 243 17.43 -14.94 -10.38
C ILE A 243 16.19 -14.32 -11.03
N ASN A 244 15.52 -15.04 -11.94
CA ASN A 244 14.22 -14.63 -12.45
C ASN A 244 13.11 -14.98 -11.44
N THR A 245 12.19 -14.07 -11.21
CA THR A 245 11.13 -14.23 -10.21
C THR A 245 9.74 -14.05 -10.81
N CYS A 246 8.72 -14.49 -10.07
CA CYS A 246 7.33 -14.36 -10.46
C CYS A 246 6.62 -13.23 -9.72
N ASN A 247 5.66 -12.60 -10.40
CA ASN A 247 4.70 -11.65 -9.86
C ASN A 247 3.28 -12.04 -10.31
N GLY A 248 2.28 -11.78 -9.49
CA GLY A 248 0.86 -12.01 -9.83
C GLY A 248 0.03 -12.52 -8.66
N LEU A 249 -1.18 -13.02 -8.98
CA LEU A 249 -2.08 -13.60 -7.99
C LEU A 249 -1.73 -15.05 -7.63
N ILE A 250 -1.22 -15.85 -8.56
CA ILE A 250 -1.10 -17.30 -8.39
C ILE A 250 0.10 -17.91 -9.14
N CYS A 251 1.31 -17.57 -8.68
CA CYS A 251 2.54 -18.11 -9.28
C CYS A 251 2.70 -19.63 -9.17
N GLY A 252 1.93 -20.29 -8.30
CA GLY A 252 1.80 -21.76 -8.29
C GLY A 252 1.26 -22.34 -9.60
N GLU A 253 0.53 -21.55 -10.39
CA GLU A 253 0.02 -21.91 -11.72
C GLU A 253 0.79 -21.19 -12.82
N THR A 254 0.96 -19.87 -12.69
CA THR A 254 1.43 -19.01 -13.78
C THR A 254 2.95 -18.98 -13.95
N PHE A 255 3.73 -19.31 -12.92
CA PHE A 255 5.19 -19.27 -13.04
C PHE A 255 5.69 -20.45 -13.86
N VAL A 256 6.38 -20.18 -14.97
CA VAL A 256 7.02 -21.23 -15.78
C VAL A 256 8.14 -21.95 -15.01
N GLY A 257 8.73 -21.27 -14.02
CA GLY A 257 9.82 -21.76 -13.20
C GLY A 257 11.08 -20.90 -13.33
N PRO A 258 12.10 -21.15 -12.50
CA PRO A 258 13.40 -20.53 -12.66
C PRO A 258 13.99 -20.90 -14.03
N ASN A 259 14.72 -19.97 -14.66
CA ASN A 259 15.30 -20.15 -15.98
C ASN A 259 16.58 -21.00 -16.01
N SER A 260 17.00 -21.51 -14.85
CA SER A 260 18.11 -22.45 -14.68
C SER A 260 17.81 -23.39 -13.51
N PRO A 261 18.19 -24.68 -13.58
CA PRO A 261 18.00 -25.63 -12.48
C PRO A 261 18.83 -25.30 -11.24
N SER A 262 19.80 -24.39 -11.37
CA SER A 262 20.64 -23.90 -10.25
C SER A 262 20.02 -22.73 -9.48
N LYS A 263 18.86 -22.21 -9.92
CA LYS A 263 18.19 -21.05 -9.32
C LYS A 263 16.94 -21.46 -8.54
N PRO A 264 16.64 -20.80 -7.42
CA PRO A 264 15.46 -21.08 -6.62
C PRO A 264 14.19 -20.47 -7.24
N ALA A 265 13.02 -20.99 -6.87
CA ALA A 265 11.74 -20.39 -7.22
C ALA A 265 11.36 -19.31 -6.18
N LEU A 266 11.38 -18.04 -6.62
CA LEU A 266 11.03 -16.88 -5.81
C LEU A 266 9.79 -16.17 -6.36
N TRP A 267 8.87 -15.80 -5.48
CA TRP A 267 7.68 -15.00 -5.79
C TRP A 267 7.80 -13.62 -5.14
N THR A 268 8.10 -12.61 -5.95
CA THR A 268 8.40 -11.25 -5.49
C THR A 268 7.17 -10.38 -5.30
N GLU A 269 6.04 -10.71 -5.93
CA GLU A 269 4.78 -9.99 -5.70
C GLU A 269 3.57 -10.92 -5.72
N ASN A 270 3.17 -11.41 -4.54
CA ASN A 270 1.87 -12.00 -4.33
C ASN A 270 0.84 -10.90 -4.06
N TRP A 271 0.05 -10.54 -5.06
CA TRP A 271 -0.86 -9.39 -4.96
C TRP A 271 -1.96 -9.61 -3.91
N THR A 272 -1.90 -8.93 -2.78
CA THR A 272 -2.83 -9.13 -1.64
C THR A 272 -4.19 -8.47 -1.84
N THR A 273 -4.26 -7.48 -2.72
CA THR A 273 -5.48 -6.85 -3.23
C THR A 273 -5.10 -6.14 -4.55
N ARG A 274 -5.96 -5.28 -5.07
CA ARG A 274 -5.65 -4.39 -6.19
C ARG A 274 -5.59 -2.95 -5.68
N TYR A 275 -4.70 -2.16 -6.25
CA TYR A 275 -4.68 -0.73 -5.99
C TYR A 275 -6.03 -0.08 -6.33
N PRO A 276 -6.53 0.83 -5.47
CA PRO A 276 -7.73 1.61 -5.73
C PRO A 276 -7.47 2.71 -6.78
N ILE A 277 -8.50 2.99 -7.58
CA ILE A 277 -8.50 4.00 -8.65
C ILE A 277 -9.76 4.85 -8.48
N TYR A 278 -9.66 6.17 -8.67
CA TYR A 278 -10.81 7.05 -8.64
C TYR A 278 -11.85 6.65 -9.70
N GLY A 279 -13.12 6.60 -9.30
CA GLY A 279 -14.24 6.21 -10.16
C GLY A 279 -14.50 4.69 -10.23
N ASN A 280 -13.72 3.87 -9.52
CA ASN A 280 -13.89 2.42 -9.48
C ASN A 280 -14.25 1.91 -8.08
N ASP A 281 -14.97 0.78 -8.03
CA ASP A 281 -15.20 0.03 -6.80
C ASP A 281 -13.93 -0.70 -6.36
N THR A 282 -13.64 -0.68 -5.05
CA THR A 282 -12.49 -1.38 -4.48
C THR A 282 -12.66 -2.90 -4.60
N LYS A 283 -11.68 -3.57 -5.21
CA LYS A 283 -11.65 -5.03 -5.34
C LYS A 283 -10.72 -5.66 -4.32
N LEU A 284 -11.30 -6.28 -3.29
CA LEU A 284 -10.55 -7.04 -2.28
C LEU A 284 -10.29 -8.47 -2.75
N ARG A 285 -9.19 -9.06 -2.29
CA ARG A 285 -8.87 -10.48 -2.47
C ARG A 285 -9.16 -11.21 -1.17
N SER A 286 -9.79 -12.38 -1.25
CA SER A 286 -10.15 -13.13 -0.04
C SER A 286 -8.90 -13.70 0.65
N THR A 287 -9.01 -13.91 1.96
CA THR A 287 -7.90 -14.40 2.79
C THR A 287 -7.52 -15.84 2.42
N GLU A 288 -8.54 -16.64 2.12
CA GLU A 288 -8.43 -18.04 1.70
C GLU A 288 -7.71 -18.16 0.37
N ASP A 289 -7.99 -17.25 -0.59
CA ASP A 289 -7.36 -17.27 -1.91
C ASP A 289 -5.87 -16.90 -1.84
N ILE A 290 -5.50 -15.93 -1.00
CA ILE A 290 -4.08 -15.59 -0.77
C ILE A 290 -3.37 -16.81 -0.17
N ALA A 291 -3.93 -17.42 0.88
CA ALA A 291 -3.33 -18.59 1.52
C ALA A 291 -3.23 -19.79 0.56
N PHE A 292 -4.27 -20.04 -0.24
CA PHE A 292 -4.28 -21.07 -1.28
C PHE A 292 -3.14 -20.85 -2.28
N ALA A 293 -3.00 -19.64 -2.80
CA ALA A 293 -1.99 -19.35 -3.82
C ALA A 293 -0.57 -19.51 -3.27
N VAL A 294 -0.31 -19.09 -2.04
CA VAL A 294 1.00 -19.28 -1.36
C VAL A 294 1.30 -20.76 -1.15
N ALA A 295 0.36 -21.51 -0.57
CA ALA A 295 0.54 -22.95 -0.34
C ALA A 295 0.76 -23.71 -1.66
N LEU A 296 0.04 -23.34 -2.73
CA LEU A 296 0.19 -23.93 -4.05
C LEU A 296 1.57 -23.63 -4.65
N PHE A 297 2.08 -22.41 -4.51
CA PHE A 297 3.41 -22.05 -4.98
C PHE A 297 4.50 -22.85 -4.27
N ILE A 298 4.41 -23.00 -2.94
CA ILE A 298 5.33 -23.82 -2.16
C ILE A 298 5.26 -25.28 -2.62
N ALA A 299 4.05 -25.84 -2.73
CA ALA A 299 3.83 -27.23 -3.09
C ALA A 299 4.28 -27.57 -4.52
N ARG A 300 3.77 -26.83 -5.51
CA ARG A 300 3.90 -27.19 -6.94
C ARG A 300 5.16 -26.63 -7.59
N LYS A 301 5.65 -25.46 -7.13
CA LYS A 301 6.87 -24.82 -7.68
C LYS A 301 8.08 -25.01 -6.80
N LYS A 302 7.95 -25.73 -5.67
CA LYS A 302 9.00 -25.80 -4.65
C LYS A 302 9.41 -24.39 -4.25
N GLY A 303 8.44 -23.49 -4.08
CA GLY A 303 8.71 -22.11 -3.68
C GLY A 303 9.50 -22.04 -2.37
N SER A 304 10.45 -21.11 -2.27
CA SER A 304 11.24 -20.87 -1.04
C SER A 304 11.27 -19.41 -0.59
N PHE A 305 10.73 -18.50 -1.39
CA PHE A 305 10.55 -17.09 -1.05
C PHE A 305 9.21 -16.60 -1.57
N VAL A 306 8.41 -15.97 -0.70
CA VAL A 306 7.11 -15.40 -1.07
C VAL A 306 7.00 -14.00 -0.46
N SER A 307 6.83 -12.97 -1.28
CA SER A 307 6.61 -11.60 -0.82
C SER A 307 5.17 -11.16 -1.08
N TYR A 308 4.49 -10.68 -0.03
CA TYR A 308 3.15 -10.11 -0.12
C TYR A 308 3.19 -8.68 -0.64
N TYR A 309 2.63 -8.42 -1.83
CA TYR A 309 2.53 -7.09 -2.42
C TYR A 309 1.09 -6.59 -2.34
N MET A 310 0.69 -5.74 -1.42
CA MET A 310 1.46 -5.17 -0.30
C MET A 310 1.21 -5.93 0.99
N TYR A 311 2.17 -5.90 1.92
CA TYR A 311 1.91 -6.28 3.31
C TYR A 311 1.42 -5.09 4.13
N HIS A 312 2.00 -3.91 3.88
CA HIS A 312 1.43 -2.61 4.22
C HIS A 312 1.50 -1.70 3.00
N GLY A 313 0.34 -1.26 2.51
CA GLY A 313 0.27 -0.37 1.36
C GLY A 313 0.53 1.09 1.73
N GLY A 314 -0.22 1.61 2.70
CA GLY A 314 -0.07 2.97 3.21
C GLY A 314 -0.79 4.02 2.36
N THR A 315 -0.25 5.23 2.32
CA THR A 315 -0.86 6.39 1.68
C THR A 315 0.08 7.00 0.64
N ASN A 316 -0.44 7.31 -0.54
CA ASN A 316 0.22 8.16 -1.53
C ASN A 316 0.13 9.63 -1.10
N PHE A 317 0.95 10.03 -0.12
CA PHE A 317 1.02 11.43 0.32
C PHE A 317 1.37 12.38 -0.83
N GLY A 318 0.96 13.64 -0.72
CA GLY A 318 1.19 14.61 -1.77
C GLY A 318 0.60 14.19 -3.12
N ARG A 319 1.41 14.36 -4.15
CA ARG A 319 1.01 14.16 -5.54
C ARG A 319 1.65 12.93 -6.19
N PHE A 320 2.11 11.97 -5.39
CA PHE A 320 2.96 10.87 -5.84
C PHE A 320 2.23 9.60 -6.32
N ALA A 321 0.90 9.54 -6.24
CA ALA A 321 0.14 8.49 -6.92
C ALA A 321 0.30 8.59 -8.46
N SER A 322 0.31 7.45 -9.15
CA SER A 322 0.23 7.41 -10.62
C SER A 322 -1.16 7.78 -11.13
N SER A 323 -1.30 7.87 -12.47
CA SER A 323 -2.54 8.27 -13.15
C SER A 323 -3.80 7.64 -12.55
N TYR A 324 -4.70 8.45 -12.00
CA TYR A 324 -5.99 8.07 -11.39
C TYR A 324 -5.94 7.17 -10.14
N VAL A 325 -4.76 6.70 -9.71
CA VAL A 325 -4.63 5.93 -8.47
C VAL A 325 -5.01 6.82 -7.28
N THR A 326 -5.77 6.27 -6.33
CA THR A 326 -6.24 7.08 -5.19
C THR A 326 -5.11 7.41 -4.21
N THR A 327 -5.39 8.33 -3.30
CA THR A 327 -4.49 8.65 -2.19
C THR A 327 -4.31 7.47 -1.24
N SER A 328 -5.36 6.68 -0.97
CA SER A 328 -5.21 5.39 -0.28
C SER A 328 -4.47 4.39 -1.16
N TYR A 329 -3.59 3.57 -0.59
CA TYR A 329 -2.89 2.50 -1.30
C TYR A 329 -3.00 1.17 -0.56
N TYR A 330 -3.69 0.18 -1.15
CA TYR A 330 -3.81 -1.18 -0.60
C TYR A 330 -4.39 -1.26 0.84
N ASP A 331 -5.49 -0.55 1.12
CA ASP A 331 -6.15 -0.55 2.45
C ASP A 331 -6.65 -1.93 2.92
N GLY A 332 -6.74 -2.92 2.01
CA GLY A 332 -7.06 -4.33 2.31
C GLY A 332 -5.85 -5.24 2.53
N ALA A 333 -4.63 -4.72 2.56
CA ALA A 333 -3.42 -5.48 2.87
C ALA A 333 -3.43 -6.01 4.32
N PRO A 334 -2.61 -7.04 4.67
CA PRO A 334 -2.51 -7.56 6.05
C PRO A 334 -2.36 -6.47 7.14
N LEU A 335 -1.67 -5.39 6.82
CA LEU A 335 -1.73 -4.12 7.56
C LEU A 335 -2.41 -3.08 6.65
N ASP A 336 -3.52 -2.50 7.11
CA ASP A 336 -4.32 -1.54 6.34
C ASP A 336 -3.57 -0.21 6.08
N GLU A 337 -4.20 0.75 5.40
CA GLU A 337 -3.61 2.07 5.08
C GLU A 337 -3.03 2.76 6.33
N TYR A 338 -3.66 2.55 7.47
CA TYR A 338 -3.36 3.22 8.73
C TYR A 338 -2.39 2.41 9.61
N GLY A 339 -1.94 1.24 9.15
CA GLY A 339 -1.09 0.34 9.93
C GLY A 339 -1.82 -0.43 11.03
N LEU A 340 -3.15 -0.57 10.93
CA LEU A 340 -3.94 -1.48 11.75
C LEU A 340 -3.89 -2.88 11.15
N ILE A 341 -4.03 -3.91 12.00
CA ILE A 341 -4.06 -5.30 11.54
C ILE A 341 -5.39 -5.56 10.84
N TRP A 342 -5.35 -5.81 9.52
CA TRP A 342 -6.50 -6.21 8.74
C TRP A 342 -6.81 -7.69 8.96
N ARG A 343 -7.98 -7.94 9.54
CA ARG A 343 -8.39 -9.26 9.99
C ARG A 343 -9.52 -9.78 9.11
N PRO A 344 -9.47 -11.06 8.67
CA PRO A 344 -8.64 -12.14 9.24
C PRO A 344 -7.28 -12.35 8.56
N THR A 345 -7.00 -11.64 7.45
CA THR A 345 -5.86 -11.91 6.54
C THR A 345 -4.52 -12.04 7.26
N TRP A 346 -4.16 -11.07 8.10
CA TRP A 346 -2.89 -11.13 8.84
C TRP A 346 -2.76 -12.37 9.73
N GLY A 347 -3.86 -12.77 10.39
CA GLY A 347 -3.85 -13.91 11.31
C GLY A 347 -3.79 -15.25 10.58
N HIS A 348 -4.55 -15.40 9.50
CA HIS A 348 -4.57 -16.62 8.70
C HIS A 348 -3.24 -16.87 8.00
N LEU A 349 -2.62 -15.83 7.44
CA LEU A 349 -1.29 -15.94 6.83
C LEU A 349 -0.22 -16.25 7.87
N LYS A 350 -0.32 -15.71 9.10
CA LYS A 350 0.57 -16.09 10.20
C LYS A 350 0.49 -17.58 10.52
N GLU A 351 -0.72 -18.14 10.55
CA GLU A 351 -0.92 -19.58 10.79
C GLU A 351 -0.36 -20.43 9.64
N LEU A 352 -0.52 -19.99 8.39
CA LEU A 352 0.13 -20.60 7.22
C LEU A 352 1.66 -20.59 7.37
N HIS A 353 2.26 -19.44 7.71
CA HIS A 353 3.71 -19.33 7.91
C HIS A 353 4.21 -20.30 8.97
N ALA A 354 3.49 -20.40 10.09
CA ALA A 354 3.82 -21.33 11.17
C ALA A 354 3.76 -22.79 10.71
N ALA A 355 2.72 -23.17 9.95
CA ALA A 355 2.56 -24.52 9.40
C ALA A 355 3.70 -24.88 8.44
N VAL A 356 4.08 -23.96 7.55
CA VAL A 356 5.20 -24.15 6.62
C VAL A 356 6.53 -24.22 7.36
N ASN A 357 6.76 -23.35 8.35
CA ASN A 357 8.02 -23.32 9.11
C ASN A 357 8.23 -24.59 9.95
N LEU A 358 7.15 -25.16 10.52
CA LEU A 358 7.18 -26.45 11.20
C LEU A 358 7.68 -27.58 10.26
N SER A 359 7.42 -27.45 8.96
CA SER A 359 7.80 -28.40 7.92
C SER A 359 8.98 -27.95 7.05
N SER A 360 9.75 -26.95 7.50
CA SER A 360 10.84 -26.35 6.70
C SER A 360 11.94 -27.35 6.32
N GLU A 361 12.30 -28.28 7.19
CA GLU A 361 13.33 -29.29 6.91
C GLU A 361 12.99 -30.19 5.71
N PRO A 362 11.88 -30.96 5.69
CA PRO A 362 11.54 -31.74 4.51
C PRO A 362 11.29 -30.84 3.28
N LEU A 363 10.74 -29.63 3.45
CA LEU A 363 10.58 -28.70 2.33
C LEU A 363 11.91 -28.32 1.67
N LEU A 364 12.97 -28.06 2.44
CA LEU A 364 14.24 -27.53 1.95
C LEU A 364 15.27 -28.62 1.61
N PHE A 365 15.17 -29.79 2.22
CA PHE A 365 16.18 -30.86 2.08
C PHE A 365 15.60 -32.19 1.62
N GLY A 366 14.28 -32.35 1.63
CA GLY A 366 13.60 -33.58 1.26
C GLY A 366 13.51 -33.80 -0.25
N THR A 367 13.28 -35.06 -0.60
CA THR A 367 12.91 -35.49 -1.96
C THR A 367 11.47 -35.07 -2.25
N TYR A 368 11.23 -34.57 -3.46
CA TYR A 368 9.91 -34.14 -3.90
C TYR A 368 9.24 -35.22 -4.76
N SER A 369 7.98 -35.51 -4.48
CA SER A 369 7.13 -36.34 -5.34
C SER A 369 5.72 -35.76 -5.42
N SER A 370 5.00 -36.07 -6.50
CA SER A 370 3.60 -35.67 -6.64
C SER A 370 2.81 -36.67 -7.46
N PHE A 371 1.52 -36.81 -7.16
CA PHE A 371 0.59 -37.65 -7.90
C PHE A 371 -0.85 -37.15 -7.79
N SER A 372 -1.70 -37.56 -8.74
CA SER A 372 -3.12 -37.25 -8.72
C SER A 372 -3.84 -38.12 -7.67
N LEU A 373 -4.74 -37.49 -6.91
CA LEU A 373 -5.68 -38.13 -5.99
C LEU A 373 -7.09 -38.25 -6.58
N GLY A 374 -7.34 -37.57 -7.69
CA GLY A 374 -8.62 -37.45 -8.37
C GLY A 374 -8.51 -36.52 -9.58
N GLN A 375 -9.64 -36.23 -10.22
CA GLN A 375 -9.67 -35.40 -11.44
C GLN A 375 -9.18 -33.97 -11.18
N GLU A 376 -9.51 -33.40 -10.02
CA GLU A 376 -9.15 -32.04 -9.61
C GLU A 376 -8.41 -32.03 -8.27
N GLN A 377 -7.82 -33.17 -7.87
CA GLN A 377 -7.13 -33.33 -6.60
C GLN A 377 -5.71 -33.85 -6.81
N GLU A 378 -4.75 -33.24 -6.13
CA GLU A 378 -3.33 -33.55 -6.24
C GLU A 378 -2.71 -33.71 -4.85
N ALA A 379 -1.68 -34.55 -4.74
CA ALA A 379 -0.81 -34.63 -3.59
C ALA A 379 0.61 -34.20 -3.96
N HIS A 380 1.20 -33.30 -3.19
CA HIS A 380 2.63 -32.95 -3.25
C HIS A 380 3.31 -33.32 -1.95
N ILE A 381 4.38 -34.10 -2.01
CA ILE A 381 5.05 -34.68 -0.85
C ILE A 381 6.51 -34.28 -0.86
N PHE A 382 7.01 -33.85 0.29
CA PHE A 382 8.41 -33.63 0.56
C PHE A 382 8.85 -34.53 1.70
N GLU A 383 9.85 -35.37 1.48
CA GLU A 383 10.24 -36.42 2.43
C GLU A 383 11.75 -36.56 2.55
N THR A 384 12.21 -36.58 3.81
CA THR A 384 13.56 -36.97 4.23
C THR A 384 13.48 -38.34 4.88
N GLU A 385 14.61 -38.89 5.34
CA GLU A 385 14.60 -40.16 6.09
C GLU A 385 13.78 -40.10 7.39
N LEU A 386 13.63 -38.91 8.00
CA LEU A 386 13.03 -38.76 9.34
C LEU A 386 11.71 -37.97 9.36
N LYS A 387 11.47 -37.12 8.36
CA LYS A 387 10.33 -36.17 8.34
C LYS A 387 9.65 -36.13 6.99
N CYS A 388 8.34 -35.95 7.03
CA CYS A 388 7.49 -35.85 5.84
C CYS A 388 6.49 -34.69 5.96
N VAL A 389 6.26 -33.97 4.87
CA VAL A 389 5.14 -33.03 4.75
C VAL A 389 4.41 -33.27 3.43
N ALA A 390 3.08 -33.22 3.48
CA ALA A 390 2.23 -33.35 2.30
C ALA A 390 1.28 -32.16 2.16
N PHE A 391 1.04 -31.75 0.92
CA PHE A 391 0.02 -30.78 0.53
C PHE A 391 -1.02 -31.52 -0.29
N LEU A 392 -2.24 -31.61 0.23
CA LEU A 392 -3.38 -32.19 -0.48
C LEU A 392 -4.20 -31.04 -1.06
N VAL A 393 -4.22 -30.94 -2.38
CA VAL A 393 -4.82 -29.83 -3.13
C VAL A 393 -6.17 -30.26 -3.68
N ASN A 394 -7.17 -29.40 -3.55
CA ASN A 394 -8.45 -29.52 -4.24
C ASN A 394 -8.70 -28.24 -5.07
N PHE A 395 -8.72 -28.37 -6.39
CA PHE A 395 -9.01 -27.26 -7.30
C PHE A 395 -10.50 -27.02 -7.52
N ASP A 396 -11.35 -28.00 -7.22
CA ASP A 396 -12.81 -27.89 -7.39
C ASP A 396 -13.35 -26.77 -6.49
N LYS A 397 -14.06 -25.81 -7.08
CA LYS A 397 -14.57 -24.62 -6.39
C LYS A 397 -15.87 -24.86 -5.63
N HIS A 398 -16.47 -26.04 -5.76
CA HIS A 398 -17.81 -26.34 -5.29
C HIS A 398 -17.87 -27.61 -4.45
N GLN A 399 -17.11 -28.65 -4.80
CA GLN A 399 -17.19 -29.95 -4.13
C GLN A 399 -16.18 -30.09 -3.01
N SER A 400 -16.58 -30.86 -1.99
CA SER A 400 -15.73 -31.26 -0.86
C SER A 400 -15.45 -32.77 -0.89
N PRO A 401 -14.60 -33.26 -1.82
CA PRO A 401 -14.37 -34.68 -2.01
C PRO A 401 -13.60 -35.30 -0.83
N THR A 402 -13.83 -36.59 -0.61
CA THR A 402 -13.01 -37.42 0.27
C THR A 402 -11.96 -38.14 -0.55
N VAL A 403 -10.69 -37.90 -0.27
CA VAL A 403 -9.53 -38.53 -0.93
C VAL A 403 -8.85 -39.50 0.01
N VAL A 404 -8.20 -40.53 -0.54
CA VAL A 404 -7.39 -41.49 0.24
C VAL A 404 -5.91 -41.19 0.02
N PHE A 405 -5.19 -40.86 1.09
CA PHE A 405 -3.74 -40.60 1.07
C PHE A 405 -3.06 -41.40 2.18
N ARG A 406 -2.05 -42.22 1.82
CA ARG A 406 -1.34 -43.13 2.75
C ARG A 406 -2.29 -43.95 3.66
N ASN A 407 -3.32 -44.56 3.06
CA ASN A 407 -4.37 -45.35 3.74
C ASN A 407 -5.20 -44.58 4.78
N MET A 408 -5.23 -43.25 4.70
CA MET A 408 -6.09 -42.39 5.52
C MET A 408 -7.02 -41.59 4.61
N SER A 409 -8.25 -41.36 5.07
CA SER A 409 -9.25 -40.58 4.35
C SER A 409 -9.22 -39.11 4.80
N PHE A 410 -9.15 -38.19 3.85
CA PHE A 410 -9.20 -36.75 4.09
C PHE A 410 -10.32 -36.12 3.28
N GLN A 411 -11.17 -35.34 3.93
CA GLN A 411 -12.14 -34.50 3.22
C GLN A 411 -11.51 -33.13 2.96
N LEU A 412 -11.42 -32.74 1.70
CA LEU A 412 -10.81 -31.46 1.29
C LEU A 412 -11.91 -30.43 1.05
N ALA A 413 -11.77 -29.22 1.60
CA ALA A 413 -12.70 -28.13 1.31
C ALA A 413 -12.61 -27.68 -0.17
N PRO A 414 -13.64 -27.00 -0.72
CA PRO A 414 -13.56 -26.47 -2.07
C PRO A 414 -12.46 -25.43 -2.20
N LYS A 415 -11.73 -25.44 -3.32
CA LYS A 415 -10.60 -24.54 -3.64
C LYS A 415 -9.64 -24.38 -2.45
N SER A 416 -9.14 -25.49 -1.93
CA SER A 416 -8.36 -25.51 -0.70
C SER A 416 -7.10 -26.38 -0.80
N ILE A 417 -6.17 -26.14 0.12
CA ILE A 417 -5.01 -26.99 0.35
C ILE A 417 -4.93 -27.33 1.83
N SER A 418 -4.91 -28.62 2.13
CA SER A 418 -4.61 -29.15 3.45
C SER A 418 -3.12 -29.45 3.57
N ILE A 419 -2.44 -28.88 4.56
CA ILE A 419 -1.02 -29.12 4.88
C ILE A 419 -0.93 -30.14 6.00
N LEU A 420 -0.26 -31.26 5.75
CA LEU A 420 -0.14 -32.38 6.66
C LEU A 420 1.29 -32.48 7.21
N SER A 421 1.43 -32.32 8.52
CA SER A 421 2.67 -32.65 9.22
C SER A 421 2.82 -34.16 9.35
N GLU A 422 4.06 -34.64 9.23
CA GLU A 422 4.40 -36.07 9.18
C GLU A 422 3.60 -36.86 8.13
N CYS A 423 3.09 -36.17 7.11
CA CYS A 423 2.19 -36.71 6.09
C CYS A 423 0.95 -37.44 6.66
N ARG A 424 0.51 -37.05 7.87
CA ARG A 424 -0.59 -37.70 8.60
C ARG A 424 -1.60 -36.71 9.18
N THR A 425 -1.13 -35.65 9.83
CA THR A 425 -1.98 -34.75 10.62
C THR A 425 -2.14 -33.42 9.93
N VAL A 426 -3.39 -33.02 9.61
CA VAL A 426 -3.69 -31.70 9.05
C VAL A 426 -3.37 -30.62 10.10
N VAL A 427 -2.37 -29.80 9.82
CA VAL A 427 -1.96 -28.69 10.70
C VAL A 427 -2.48 -27.34 10.22
N PHE A 428 -2.87 -27.24 8.95
CA PHE A 428 -3.44 -26.03 8.37
C PHE A 428 -4.27 -26.37 7.13
N GLU A 429 -5.36 -25.64 6.90
CA GLU A 429 -6.13 -25.73 5.65
C GLU A 429 -6.50 -24.33 5.16
N THR A 430 -6.19 -24.03 3.90
CA THR A 430 -6.26 -22.65 3.37
C THR A 430 -7.66 -22.06 3.38
N ALA A 431 -8.71 -22.87 3.29
CA ALA A 431 -10.11 -22.44 3.29
C ALA A 431 -10.75 -22.40 4.70
N LYS A 432 -10.07 -22.86 5.75
CA LYS A 432 -10.59 -22.87 7.14
C LYS A 432 -9.95 -21.75 7.96
N VAL A 433 -10.54 -20.55 7.89
CA VAL A 433 -10.05 -19.39 8.63
C VAL A 433 -10.45 -19.48 10.11
N THR A 434 -9.47 -19.72 10.99
CA THR A 434 -9.70 -19.71 12.46
C THR A 434 -9.33 -18.38 13.11
N ALA A 435 -8.60 -17.53 12.40
CA ALA A 435 -8.23 -16.20 12.83
C ALA A 435 -9.48 -15.31 13.02
N GLN A 436 -9.47 -14.52 14.08
CA GLN A 436 -10.52 -13.51 14.32
C GLN A 436 -10.59 -12.52 13.15
N TYR A 437 -11.82 -12.09 12.83
CA TYR A 437 -12.21 -10.99 11.96
C TYR A 437 -12.27 -9.68 12.76
N GLY A 438 -12.04 -8.55 12.09
CA GLY A 438 -12.13 -7.23 12.70
C GLY A 438 -12.80 -6.26 11.74
N SER A 439 -13.80 -5.53 12.22
CA SER A 439 -14.43 -4.44 11.46
C SER A 439 -13.93 -3.10 11.96
N ARG A 440 -13.50 -2.27 11.01
CA ARG A 440 -13.04 -0.91 11.26
C ARG A 440 -14.23 0.03 11.26
N THR A 441 -14.26 0.95 12.23
CA THR A 441 -15.21 2.06 12.23
C THR A 441 -14.48 3.39 12.26
N ALA A 442 -15.07 4.37 11.59
CA ALA A 442 -14.67 5.76 11.65
C ALA A 442 -15.72 6.52 12.47
N LYS A 443 -15.29 7.12 13.59
CA LYS A 443 -16.14 7.92 14.45
C LYS A 443 -15.79 9.39 14.27
N ALA A 444 -16.77 10.20 13.88
CA ALA A 444 -16.64 11.65 13.87
C ALA A 444 -16.44 12.19 15.29
N LEU A 445 -15.42 13.01 15.49
CA LEU A 445 -15.08 13.60 16.80
C LEU A 445 -15.41 15.08 16.88
N GLU A 446 -15.08 15.83 15.84
CA GLU A 446 -15.33 17.26 15.73
C GLU A 446 -15.95 17.50 14.35
N SER A 447 -17.15 18.10 14.35
CA SER A 447 -17.70 18.68 13.13
C SER A 447 -17.05 20.03 12.91
N THR A 448 -16.48 20.27 11.74
CA THR A 448 -15.99 21.61 11.36
C THR A 448 -17.14 22.51 10.91
N ASN A 449 -18.31 22.39 11.53
CA ASN A 449 -19.54 23.03 11.10
C ASN A 449 -19.68 24.49 11.53
N ASP A 450 -18.74 25.00 12.32
CA ASP A 450 -18.70 26.41 12.69
C ASP A 450 -18.25 27.25 11.49
N ILE A 451 -19.22 27.93 10.88
CA ILE A 451 -19.01 28.78 9.71
C ILE A 451 -18.01 29.91 9.97
N HIS A 452 -17.91 30.41 11.20
CA HIS A 452 -17.04 31.52 11.58
C HIS A 452 -15.55 31.12 11.68
N ARG A 453 -15.24 29.82 11.61
CA ARG A 453 -13.86 29.32 11.61
C ARG A 453 -13.29 29.14 10.20
N TRP A 454 -14.16 29.01 9.21
CA TRP A 454 -13.77 28.78 7.83
C TRP A 454 -13.57 30.08 7.08
N LYS A 455 -12.49 30.12 6.33
CA LYS A 455 -12.22 31.21 5.40
C LYS A 455 -12.01 30.66 4.00
N ALA A 456 -12.39 31.45 3.00
CA ALA A 456 -12.20 31.14 1.60
C ALA A 456 -11.29 32.15 0.91
N PHE A 457 -10.63 31.69 -0.14
CA PHE A 457 -9.93 32.52 -1.11
C PHE A 457 -10.29 31.98 -2.49
N LYS A 458 -10.97 32.80 -3.30
CA LYS A 458 -11.32 32.44 -4.68
C LYS A 458 -10.06 32.51 -5.53
N GLU A 459 -9.69 31.40 -6.15
CA GLU A 459 -8.54 31.33 -7.03
C GLU A 459 -8.74 32.27 -8.24
N PRO A 460 -7.81 33.18 -8.52
CA PRO A 460 -7.93 34.09 -9.65
C PRO A 460 -7.83 33.34 -10.98
N ILE A 461 -8.78 33.60 -11.89
CA ILE A 461 -8.75 33.08 -13.25
C ILE A 461 -7.87 33.99 -14.11
N PRO A 462 -6.83 33.49 -14.78
CA PRO A 462 -5.93 34.34 -15.56
C PRO A 462 -6.58 34.79 -16.87
N GLU A 463 -6.46 36.07 -17.21
CA GLU A 463 -7.06 36.68 -18.42
C GLU A 463 -6.07 37.43 -19.33
N ASP A 464 -4.96 37.89 -18.75
CA ASP A 464 -4.01 38.76 -19.42
C ASP A 464 -2.84 37.96 -19.98
N ILE A 465 -2.85 37.73 -21.29
CA ILE A 465 -1.78 37.02 -22.01
C ILE A 465 -0.42 37.71 -21.83
N SER A 466 -0.38 39.04 -21.61
CA SER A 466 0.89 39.76 -21.39
C SER A 466 1.56 39.41 -20.05
N LYS A 467 0.80 38.87 -19.10
CA LYS A 467 1.29 38.39 -17.80
C LYS A 467 1.55 36.89 -17.78
N ALA A 468 1.27 36.19 -18.88
CA ALA A 468 1.53 34.76 -18.98
C ALA A 468 3.03 34.49 -18.86
N ALA A 469 3.38 33.39 -18.19
CA ALA A 469 4.78 32.97 -18.04
C ALA A 469 5.40 32.62 -19.40
N TYR A 470 4.58 32.10 -20.31
CA TYR A 470 4.98 31.75 -21.67
C TYR A 470 3.86 32.12 -22.65
N THR A 471 4.22 32.43 -23.89
CA THR A 471 3.28 32.66 -24.99
C THR A 471 3.73 31.94 -26.26
N GLY A 472 2.81 31.64 -27.16
CA GLY A 472 3.14 31.05 -28.46
C GLY A 472 1.94 30.81 -29.37
N ASN A 473 2.20 30.75 -30.67
CA ASN A 473 1.21 30.49 -31.72
C ASN A 473 0.95 28.98 -31.93
N GLN A 474 0.90 28.22 -30.85
CA GLN A 474 0.67 26.77 -30.85
C GLN A 474 0.21 26.31 -29.46
N LEU A 475 -0.33 25.09 -29.38
CA LEU A 475 -0.70 24.43 -28.12
C LEU A 475 0.49 23.69 -27.52
N PHE A 476 0.98 24.11 -26.35
CA PHE A 476 2.07 23.44 -25.64
C PHE A 476 1.61 22.19 -24.88
N GLU A 477 2.51 21.21 -24.79
CA GLU A 477 2.27 19.95 -24.08
C GLU A 477 2.34 20.16 -22.56
N HIS A 478 1.42 19.53 -21.82
CA HIS A 478 1.21 19.81 -20.41
C HIS A 478 2.44 19.51 -19.55
N LEU A 479 2.94 18.27 -19.57
CA LEU A 479 4.00 17.84 -18.64
C LEU A 479 5.33 18.56 -18.91
N SER A 480 5.63 18.84 -20.18
CA SER A 480 6.80 19.60 -20.61
C SER A 480 6.81 21.01 -20.04
N MET A 481 5.62 21.63 -19.90
CA MET A 481 5.46 22.97 -19.33
C MET A 481 5.46 22.97 -17.82
N THR A 482 4.73 22.03 -17.19
CA THR A 482 4.62 21.98 -15.73
C THR A 482 5.79 21.33 -15.03
N LYS A 483 6.62 20.60 -15.79
CA LYS A 483 7.68 19.72 -15.27
C LYS A 483 7.16 18.71 -14.25
N ASP A 484 5.85 18.42 -14.31
CA ASP A 484 5.14 17.59 -13.34
C ASP A 484 5.29 18.10 -11.88
N GLU A 485 5.60 19.38 -11.66
CA GLU A 485 5.71 20.00 -10.32
C GLU A 485 4.34 20.41 -9.78
N THR A 486 3.36 20.59 -10.67
CA THR A 486 1.95 20.90 -10.37
C THR A 486 1.06 20.09 -11.31
N ASP A 487 -0.17 19.82 -10.85
CA ASP A 487 -1.20 19.17 -11.66
C ASP A 487 -1.84 20.12 -12.67
N TYR A 488 -1.60 21.43 -12.57
CA TYR A 488 -2.40 22.48 -13.19
C TYR A 488 -1.64 23.25 -14.27
N LEU A 489 -2.23 23.37 -15.47
CA LEU A 489 -1.74 24.25 -16.54
C LEU A 489 -2.89 25.04 -17.16
N TRP A 490 -2.77 26.36 -17.13
CA TRP A 490 -3.68 27.28 -17.80
C TRP A 490 -3.28 27.51 -19.25
N TYR A 491 -4.27 27.45 -20.14
CA TYR A 491 -4.19 27.84 -21.55
C TYR A 491 -5.16 29.00 -21.77
N ILE A 492 -4.65 30.15 -22.23
CA ILE A 492 -5.41 31.40 -22.33
C ILE A 492 -5.37 31.87 -23.78
N VAL A 493 -6.53 32.14 -24.38
CA VAL A 493 -6.65 32.71 -25.72
C VAL A 493 -7.64 33.86 -25.73
N ARG A 494 -7.39 34.86 -26.57
CA ARG A 494 -8.23 36.06 -26.70
C ARG A 494 -8.87 36.20 -28.08
N PRO A 495 -9.92 35.42 -28.40
CA PRO A 495 -10.63 35.58 -29.65
C PRO A 495 -11.42 36.91 -29.65
N SER A 496 -11.46 37.56 -30.81
CA SER A 496 -12.38 38.67 -31.08
C SER A 496 -13.65 38.14 -31.73
N ASP A 497 -14.81 38.60 -31.30
CA ASP A 497 -16.12 38.13 -31.80
C ASP A 497 -17.11 39.30 -31.90
N ASP A 498 -18.11 39.16 -32.77
CA ASP A 498 -19.18 40.15 -32.96
C ASP A 498 -20.30 40.04 -31.90
N GLY A 499 -20.11 39.23 -30.86
CA GLY A 499 -20.95 39.18 -29.66
C GLY A 499 -22.08 38.14 -29.72
N GLN A 500 -21.76 36.84 -29.76
CA GLN A 500 -22.75 35.79 -30.00
C GLN A 500 -22.58 34.50 -29.17
N LEU A 501 -23.62 33.65 -29.20
CA LEU A 501 -23.56 32.30 -28.64
C LEU A 501 -22.83 31.37 -29.61
N VAL A 502 -21.76 30.73 -29.14
CA VAL A 502 -20.96 29.79 -29.92
C VAL A 502 -20.77 28.48 -29.16
N LEU A 503 -20.60 27.37 -29.90
CA LEU A 503 -20.21 26.10 -29.34
C LEU A 503 -18.68 26.06 -29.21
N LEU A 504 -18.19 25.96 -27.98
CA LEU A 504 -16.78 25.67 -27.68
C LEU A 504 -16.56 24.16 -27.68
N ASN A 505 -15.64 23.70 -28.53
CA ASN A 505 -15.15 22.33 -28.57
C ASN A 505 -13.66 22.29 -28.20
N VAL A 506 -13.32 21.54 -27.15
CA VAL A 506 -11.95 21.33 -26.71
C VAL A 506 -11.65 19.85 -26.64
N GLU A 507 -10.69 19.38 -27.42
CA GLU A 507 -10.14 18.03 -27.33
C GLU A 507 -8.82 18.06 -26.54
N SER A 508 -8.73 17.24 -25.49
CA SER A 508 -7.59 17.22 -24.57
C SER A 508 -7.18 15.80 -24.23
N ARG A 509 -5.89 15.59 -23.94
CA ARG A 509 -5.34 14.37 -23.35
C ARG A 509 -5.14 14.49 -21.83
N ALA A 510 -5.51 15.63 -21.24
CA ALA A 510 -5.51 15.79 -19.79
C ALA A 510 -6.51 14.85 -19.12
N HIS A 511 -6.41 14.71 -17.80
CA HIS A 511 -7.35 13.90 -17.03
C HIS A 511 -8.62 14.65 -16.66
N VAL A 512 -8.50 15.96 -16.40
CA VAL A 512 -9.64 16.88 -16.24
C VAL A 512 -9.38 18.14 -17.06
N LEU A 513 -10.46 18.75 -17.55
CA LEU A 513 -10.45 20.04 -18.21
C LEU A 513 -11.59 20.91 -17.65
N HIS A 514 -11.27 22.11 -17.22
CA HIS A 514 -12.25 23.15 -16.88
C HIS A 514 -12.15 24.30 -17.88
N ALA A 515 -13.28 24.92 -18.21
CA ALA A 515 -13.33 26.07 -19.11
C ALA A 515 -13.97 27.27 -18.42
N PHE A 516 -13.35 28.43 -18.65
CA PHE A 516 -13.81 29.73 -18.20
C PHE A 516 -13.86 30.70 -19.38
N VAL A 517 -14.88 31.54 -19.42
CA VAL A 517 -15.04 32.60 -20.44
C VAL A 517 -15.27 33.91 -19.71
N ASN A 518 -14.38 34.89 -19.92
CA ASN A 518 -14.40 36.18 -19.23
C ASN A 518 -14.53 36.01 -17.70
N THR A 519 -13.73 35.11 -17.12
CA THR A 519 -13.71 34.66 -15.70
C THR A 519 -14.90 33.82 -15.21
N GLU A 520 -15.95 33.67 -16.01
CA GLU A 520 -17.12 32.87 -15.63
C GLU A 520 -16.89 31.39 -15.97
N TYR A 521 -17.24 30.49 -15.05
CA TYR A 521 -17.14 29.05 -15.27
C TYR A 521 -18.22 28.56 -16.23
N VAL A 522 -17.83 27.87 -17.31
CA VAL A 522 -18.75 27.43 -18.38
C VAL A 522 -18.87 25.92 -18.56
N GLY A 523 -18.00 25.14 -17.92
CA GLY A 523 -18.11 23.68 -17.94
C GLY A 523 -16.82 22.94 -17.61
N SER A 524 -16.96 21.63 -17.41
CA SER A 524 -15.86 20.71 -17.15
C SER A 524 -16.12 19.33 -17.75
N VAL A 525 -15.06 18.60 -18.03
CA VAL A 525 -15.08 17.19 -18.42
C VAL A 525 -13.89 16.48 -17.79
N HIS A 526 -14.05 15.21 -17.44
CA HIS A 526 -12.97 14.38 -16.94
C HIS A 526 -12.95 13.01 -17.64
N GLY A 527 -11.78 12.39 -17.63
CA GLY A 527 -11.58 11.03 -18.11
C GLY A 527 -11.73 10.00 -17.00
N SER A 528 -11.26 8.78 -17.30
CA SER A 528 -11.14 7.68 -16.35
C SER A 528 -9.89 6.86 -16.67
N HIS A 529 -9.42 6.06 -15.72
CA HIS A 529 -8.22 5.24 -15.88
C HIS A 529 -8.29 4.28 -17.09
N ASP A 530 -9.42 3.59 -17.24
CA ASP A 530 -9.64 2.59 -18.29
C ASP A 530 -10.41 3.17 -19.51
N GLY A 531 -10.61 4.50 -19.53
CA GLY A 531 -11.36 5.22 -20.55
C GLY A 531 -10.52 5.57 -21.79
N PRO A 532 -11.14 6.25 -22.77
CA PRO A 532 -10.39 6.77 -23.91
C PRO A 532 -9.34 7.80 -23.43
N GLY A 533 -8.16 7.79 -24.04
CA GLY A 533 -7.07 8.71 -23.68
C GLY A 533 -7.32 10.18 -24.04
N ASN A 534 -8.41 10.49 -24.75
CA ASN A 534 -8.83 11.86 -25.05
C ASN A 534 -10.17 12.16 -24.34
N ILE A 535 -10.28 13.35 -23.75
CA ILE A 535 -11.51 13.94 -23.25
C ILE A 535 -11.95 15.08 -24.17
N ILE A 536 -13.26 15.26 -24.34
CA ILE A 536 -13.83 16.28 -25.21
C ILE A 536 -14.83 17.10 -24.41
N LEU A 537 -14.58 18.40 -24.28
CA LEU A 537 -15.54 19.35 -23.73
C LEU A 537 -16.31 20.00 -24.89
N ASN A 538 -17.64 19.88 -24.85
CA ASN A 538 -18.56 20.57 -25.75
C ASN A 538 -19.51 21.40 -24.91
N THR A 539 -19.41 22.72 -24.97
CA THR A 539 -20.27 23.61 -24.19
C THR A 539 -20.63 24.86 -24.97
N ASN A 540 -21.86 25.33 -24.82
CA ASN A 540 -22.28 26.60 -25.40
C ASN A 540 -21.77 27.74 -24.53
N ILE A 541 -21.06 28.68 -25.14
CA ILE A 541 -20.51 29.87 -24.47
C ILE A 541 -21.08 31.14 -25.09
N SER A 542 -21.13 32.21 -24.31
CA SER A 542 -21.54 33.54 -24.78
C SER A 542 -20.31 34.44 -24.89
N LEU A 543 -20.01 34.90 -26.10
CA LEU A 543 -18.96 35.88 -26.36
C LEU A 543 -19.58 37.28 -26.39
N LYS A 544 -18.87 38.25 -25.81
CA LYS A 544 -19.21 39.68 -25.87
C LYS A 544 -18.66 40.26 -27.17
N GLU A 545 -19.25 41.35 -27.64
CA GLU A 545 -18.69 42.09 -28.77
C GLU A 545 -17.28 42.60 -28.41
N GLY A 546 -16.31 42.36 -29.29
CA GLY A 546 -14.91 42.71 -29.08
C GLY A 546 -14.05 41.56 -28.53
N GLU A 547 -13.02 41.89 -27.77
CA GLU A 547 -12.12 40.90 -27.18
C GLU A 547 -12.80 40.11 -26.06
N ASN A 548 -12.70 38.79 -26.15
CA ASN A 548 -13.07 37.86 -25.09
C ASN A 548 -11.85 37.14 -24.58
N THR A 549 -11.93 36.56 -23.40
CA THR A 549 -10.92 35.64 -22.88
C THR A 549 -11.52 34.26 -22.70
N ILE A 550 -10.90 33.24 -23.28
CA ILE A 550 -11.16 31.84 -22.98
C ILE A 550 -9.96 31.30 -22.21
N SER A 551 -10.18 30.92 -20.95
CA SER A 551 -9.17 30.35 -20.06
C SER A 551 -9.52 28.90 -19.76
N LEU A 552 -8.64 27.99 -20.18
CA LEU A 552 -8.83 26.55 -20.07
C LEU A 552 -7.82 26.00 -19.06
N LEU A 553 -8.32 25.38 -18.00
CA LEU A 553 -7.50 24.74 -16.99
C LEU A 553 -7.39 23.24 -17.29
N SER A 554 -6.23 22.85 -17.81
CA SER A 554 -5.86 21.45 -17.98
C SER A 554 -5.34 20.89 -16.66
N VAL A 555 -5.82 19.72 -16.25
CA VAL A 555 -5.43 19.09 -14.98
C VAL A 555 -4.99 17.65 -15.18
N MET A 556 -3.84 17.31 -14.59
CA MET A 556 -3.35 15.95 -14.45
C MET A 556 -3.71 15.38 -13.07
N VAL A 557 -3.83 14.05 -12.99
CA VAL A 557 -4.17 13.35 -11.73
C VAL A 557 -3.17 12.21 -11.61
N GLY A 558 -1.92 12.56 -11.32
CA GLY A 558 -0.77 11.67 -11.46
C GLY A 558 -0.30 11.55 -12.91
N SER A 559 0.93 11.08 -13.10
CA SER A 559 1.50 10.72 -14.40
C SER A 559 1.54 9.20 -14.58
N PRO A 560 1.62 8.70 -15.83
CA PRO A 560 1.62 7.25 -16.07
C PRO A 560 2.80 6.57 -15.41
N ASP A 561 2.66 5.30 -15.06
CA ASP A 561 3.68 4.52 -14.33
C ASP A 561 4.19 3.30 -15.09
N SER A 562 3.56 2.95 -16.21
CA SER A 562 3.77 1.66 -16.88
C SER A 562 3.70 1.80 -18.40
N GLY A 563 4.29 0.80 -19.10
CA GLY A 563 4.32 0.66 -20.55
C GLY A 563 5.59 1.22 -21.22
N ALA A 564 5.76 0.92 -22.51
CA ALA A 564 6.90 1.41 -23.30
C ALA A 564 6.76 2.90 -23.66
N HIS A 565 7.89 3.54 -23.95
CA HIS A 565 7.97 4.93 -24.44
C HIS A 565 7.23 5.95 -23.58
N MET A 566 7.32 5.82 -22.25
CA MET A 566 6.69 6.74 -21.30
C MET A 566 7.18 8.19 -21.50
N GLU A 567 8.43 8.37 -21.92
CA GLU A 567 9.02 9.66 -22.24
C GLU A 567 8.41 10.34 -23.47
N ARG A 568 7.60 9.62 -24.27
CA ARG A 568 6.97 10.16 -25.49
C ARG A 568 5.48 10.44 -25.32
N ARG A 569 4.91 10.16 -24.15
CA ARG A 569 3.48 10.39 -23.89
C ARG A 569 3.25 11.88 -23.72
N SER A 570 2.30 12.41 -24.48
CA SER A 570 1.94 13.83 -24.49
C SER A 570 0.56 14.04 -23.87
N PHE A 571 0.44 15.03 -22.99
CA PHE A 571 -0.79 15.40 -22.30
C PHE A 571 -1.16 16.86 -22.57
N GLY A 572 -2.32 17.27 -22.06
CA GLY A 572 -2.87 18.62 -22.26
C GLY A 572 -3.72 18.77 -23.51
N ILE A 573 -4.02 20.01 -23.85
CA ILE A 573 -4.99 20.37 -24.90
C ILE A 573 -4.39 20.10 -26.28
N ARG A 574 -5.16 19.44 -27.15
CA ARG A 574 -4.74 19.05 -28.51
C ARG A 574 -5.43 19.86 -29.59
N LYS A 575 -6.67 20.27 -29.35
CA LYS A 575 -7.47 21.04 -30.31
C LYS A 575 -8.48 21.90 -29.59
N VAL A 576 -8.63 23.13 -30.07
CA VAL A 576 -9.62 24.08 -29.58
C VAL A 576 -10.31 24.69 -30.78
N SER A 577 -11.64 24.74 -30.72
CA SER A 577 -12.43 25.32 -31.79
C SER A 577 -13.72 25.94 -31.29
N ILE A 578 -14.19 26.94 -32.01
CA ILE A 578 -15.48 27.58 -31.79
C ILE A 578 -16.33 27.47 -33.05
N GLN A 579 -17.63 27.25 -32.89
CA GLN A 579 -18.58 27.16 -33.99
C GLN A 579 -19.85 27.95 -33.70
N GLN A 580 -20.25 28.78 -34.66
CA GLN A 580 -21.46 29.60 -34.56
C GLN A 580 -22.57 28.99 -35.44
N GLY A 581 -23.55 28.31 -34.82
CA GLY A 581 -24.65 27.69 -35.56
C GLY A 581 -24.16 26.72 -36.65
N GLN A 582 -24.54 26.97 -37.90
CA GLN A 582 -24.08 26.18 -39.06
C GLN A 582 -22.85 26.76 -39.77
N GLN A 583 -22.22 27.81 -39.23
CA GLN A 583 -20.99 28.35 -39.80
C GLN A 583 -19.85 27.33 -39.74
N PRO A 584 -18.82 27.47 -40.60
CA PRO A 584 -17.61 26.66 -40.51
C PRO A 584 -16.97 26.74 -39.13
N LEU A 585 -16.36 25.62 -38.72
CA LEU A 585 -15.61 25.53 -37.48
C LEU A 585 -14.37 26.45 -37.54
N TYR A 586 -14.23 27.36 -36.57
CA TYR A 586 -13.03 28.18 -36.41
C TYR A 586 -12.04 27.50 -35.47
N LEU A 587 -10.83 27.20 -35.95
CA LEU A 587 -9.78 26.55 -35.17
C LEU A 587 -8.91 27.60 -34.47
N LEU A 588 -8.81 27.50 -33.14
CA LEU A 588 -8.00 28.41 -32.32
C LEU A 588 -6.57 27.91 -32.11
N ASN A 589 -6.20 26.74 -32.64
CA ASN A 589 -4.92 26.08 -32.37
C ASN A 589 -3.66 26.94 -32.66
N ASN A 590 -3.72 27.81 -33.66
CA ASN A 590 -2.58 28.61 -34.14
C ASN A 590 -2.66 30.09 -33.70
N GLU A 591 -3.67 30.43 -32.89
CA GLU A 591 -3.77 31.75 -32.27
C GLU A 591 -2.65 31.97 -31.25
N LEU A 592 -2.46 33.23 -30.83
CA LEU A 592 -1.55 33.52 -29.73
C LEU A 592 -2.15 33.00 -28.41
N TRP A 593 -1.53 31.96 -27.85
CA TRP A 593 -1.87 31.40 -26.55
C TRP A 593 -0.94 31.93 -25.46
N GLY A 594 -1.50 32.24 -24.29
CA GLY A 594 -0.78 32.47 -23.04
C GLY A 594 -0.86 31.25 -22.10
N TYR A 595 0.21 31.01 -21.34
CA TYR A 595 0.34 29.87 -20.45
C TYR A 595 0.74 30.29 -19.03
N GLN A 596 0.07 29.72 -18.04
CA GLN A 596 0.43 29.87 -16.63
C GLN A 596 0.51 28.49 -15.96
N VAL A 597 1.68 28.18 -15.40
CA VAL A 597 1.94 26.93 -14.68
C VAL A 597 1.44 27.05 -13.24
N GLY A 598 0.61 26.09 -12.82
CA GLY A 598 0.12 25.99 -11.45
C GLY A 598 -1.02 26.95 -11.11
N LEU A 599 -1.52 26.80 -9.89
CA LEU A 599 -2.47 27.75 -9.29
C LEU A 599 -1.70 28.88 -8.59
N TYR A 600 -2.28 30.07 -8.56
CA TYR A 600 -1.80 31.21 -7.78
C TYR A 600 -1.66 30.86 -6.30
N GLY A 601 -2.65 30.18 -5.69
CA GLY A 601 -2.54 29.71 -4.31
C GLY A 601 -1.38 28.74 -4.07
N GLU A 602 -1.07 27.86 -5.04
CA GLU A 602 0.10 26.98 -4.98
C GLU A 602 1.40 27.79 -5.05
N GLY A 603 1.51 28.73 -6.00
CA GLY A 603 2.67 29.59 -6.17
C GLY A 603 2.95 30.50 -4.97
N LYS A 604 1.90 30.86 -4.22
CA LYS A 604 1.99 31.60 -2.96
C LYS A 604 2.14 30.71 -1.72
N ARG A 605 2.06 29.38 -1.88
CA ARG A 605 2.18 28.41 -0.78
C ARG A 605 1.24 28.69 0.39
N ILE A 606 0.01 29.13 0.10
CA ILE A 606 -0.97 29.56 1.13
C ILE A 606 -1.46 28.43 2.05
N TYR A 607 -1.09 27.18 1.74
CA TYR A 607 -1.27 25.99 2.57
C TYR A 607 -0.26 25.88 3.73
N THR A 608 0.77 26.73 3.77
CA THR A 608 1.74 26.82 4.87
C THR A 608 1.34 27.86 5.90
N GLN A 609 1.78 27.71 7.15
CA GLN A 609 1.43 28.65 8.22
C GLN A 609 2.01 30.05 7.94
N GLU A 610 3.22 30.10 7.39
CA GLU A 610 3.99 31.30 7.13
C GLU A 610 3.36 32.16 6.03
N GLU A 611 2.92 31.51 4.94
CA GLU A 611 2.41 32.21 3.75
C GLU A 611 0.88 32.28 3.69
N ALA A 612 0.16 31.68 4.64
CA ALA A 612 -1.29 31.72 4.70
C ALA A 612 -1.86 33.15 4.82
N SER A 613 -1.06 34.16 5.18
CA SER A 613 -1.48 35.58 5.20
C SER A 613 -1.13 36.36 3.92
N SER A 614 -0.51 35.71 2.92
CA SER A 614 -0.11 36.37 1.66
C SER A 614 -1.27 36.69 0.72
N VAL A 615 -2.49 36.25 1.06
CA VAL A 615 -3.72 36.53 0.33
C VAL A 615 -4.82 37.02 1.28
N GLU A 616 -5.79 37.74 0.72
CA GLU A 616 -6.95 38.19 1.46
C GLU A 616 -8.00 37.08 1.55
N TRP A 617 -8.15 36.54 2.75
CA TRP A 617 -9.14 35.51 3.05
C TRP A 617 -10.46 36.15 3.46
N THR A 618 -11.56 35.66 2.90
CA THR A 618 -12.92 36.11 3.21
C THR A 618 -13.68 35.08 4.04
N GLU A 619 -14.63 35.54 4.84
CA GLU A 619 -15.55 34.65 5.55
C GLU A 619 -16.44 33.91 4.54
N ILE A 620 -16.73 32.64 4.82
CA ILE A 620 -17.57 31.84 3.92
C ILE A 620 -19.07 32.15 4.15
N ASN A 621 -19.85 32.03 3.07
CA ASN A 621 -21.30 32.13 3.08
C ASN A 621 -21.90 31.14 2.07
N ASN A 622 -23.23 31.09 1.94
CA ASN A 622 -23.91 30.15 1.05
C ASN A 622 -23.58 30.31 -0.45
N LEU A 623 -22.97 31.42 -0.85
CA LEU A 623 -22.50 31.69 -2.21
C LEU A 623 -21.01 31.34 -2.40
N THR A 624 -20.33 30.77 -1.41
CA THR A 624 -18.88 30.52 -1.48
C THR A 624 -18.52 29.17 -2.12
N TYR A 625 -19.51 28.29 -2.35
CA TYR A 625 -19.31 26.92 -2.84
C TYR A 625 -19.05 26.80 -4.36
N HIS A 626 -18.22 27.68 -4.91
CA HIS A 626 -17.90 27.72 -6.34
C HIS A 626 -16.61 26.95 -6.69
N PRO A 627 -16.43 26.54 -7.97
CA PRO A 627 -15.20 25.91 -8.44
C PRO A 627 -13.95 26.77 -8.18
N LEU A 628 -12.80 26.11 -8.02
CA LEU A 628 -11.49 26.73 -7.75
C LEU A 628 -11.51 27.68 -6.54
N THR A 629 -11.84 27.12 -5.38
CA THR A 629 -11.84 27.87 -4.11
C THR A 629 -10.90 27.21 -3.13
N TRP A 630 -10.01 28.00 -2.52
CA TRP A 630 -9.21 27.57 -1.38
C TRP A 630 -10.02 27.77 -0.11
N TYR A 631 -10.01 26.77 0.76
CA TYR A 631 -10.58 26.86 2.10
C TYR A 631 -9.51 26.67 3.15
N LYS A 632 -9.62 27.38 4.26
CA LYS A 632 -8.82 27.11 5.46
C LYS A 632 -9.63 27.15 6.74
N THR A 633 -9.19 26.38 7.72
CA THR A 633 -9.67 26.41 9.10
C THR A 633 -8.57 25.91 10.04
N THR A 634 -8.86 25.88 11.35
CA THR A 634 -7.95 25.35 12.37
C THR A 634 -8.69 24.36 13.27
N PHE A 635 -8.00 23.30 13.72
CA PHE A 635 -8.58 22.29 14.61
C PHE A 635 -7.58 21.78 15.67
N ALA A 636 -8.10 21.22 16.76
CA ALA A 636 -7.28 20.58 17.80
C ALA A 636 -7.06 19.10 17.48
N ALA A 637 -5.90 18.54 17.86
CA ALA A 637 -5.66 17.11 17.66
C ALA A 637 -6.61 16.28 18.54
N PRO A 638 -7.20 15.19 18.01
CA PRO A 638 -7.96 14.23 18.81
C PRO A 638 -7.18 13.69 20.00
N VAL A 639 -7.84 13.55 21.14
CA VAL A 639 -7.25 12.91 22.32
C VAL A 639 -7.13 11.41 22.10
N GLY A 640 -5.93 10.87 22.36
CA GLY A 640 -5.65 9.43 22.33
C GLY A 640 -4.69 9.02 21.22
N ASN A 641 -4.65 7.71 20.96
CA ASN A 641 -3.72 7.08 20.01
C ASN A 641 -4.47 6.37 18.87
N ASP A 642 -5.77 6.64 18.72
CA ASP A 642 -6.54 6.15 17.59
C ASP A 642 -6.09 6.93 16.33
N VAL A 643 -6.14 6.24 15.19
CA VAL A 643 -5.75 6.80 13.90
C VAL A 643 -6.66 7.97 13.55
N VAL A 644 -6.12 9.00 12.89
CA VAL A 644 -6.90 10.18 12.46
C VAL A 644 -7.08 10.17 10.94
N ALA A 645 -8.29 10.48 10.48
CA ALA A 645 -8.60 10.65 9.07
C ALA A 645 -9.59 11.81 8.87
N LEU A 646 -9.50 12.46 7.71
CA LEU A 646 -10.45 13.49 7.29
C LEU A 646 -11.52 12.87 6.41
N ASN A 647 -12.79 13.10 6.74
CA ASN A 647 -13.89 12.72 5.87
C ASN A 647 -14.24 13.87 4.95
N LEU A 648 -14.03 13.66 3.64
CA LEU A 648 -14.26 14.67 2.60
C LEU A 648 -15.49 14.37 1.74
N THR A 649 -16.43 13.52 2.20
CA THR A 649 -17.59 13.09 1.39
C THR A 649 -18.45 14.25 0.87
N SER A 650 -18.47 15.40 1.55
CA SER A 650 -19.20 16.61 1.16
C SER A 650 -18.49 17.48 0.12
N MET A 651 -17.28 17.11 -0.28
CA MET A 651 -16.44 17.88 -1.20
C MET A 651 -16.56 17.39 -2.65
N GLY A 652 -15.75 17.96 -3.55
CA GLY A 652 -15.68 17.56 -4.96
C GLY A 652 -14.35 16.89 -5.30
N LYS A 653 -13.38 17.69 -5.72
CA LYS A 653 -12.02 17.25 -6.10
C LYS A 653 -11.00 18.28 -5.65
N GLY A 654 -9.81 17.84 -5.26
CA GLY A 654 -8.76 18.77 -4.87
C GLY A 654 -7.52 18.12 -4.29
N GLU A 655 -6.79 18.91 -3.53
CA GLU A 655 -5.67 18.48 -2.68
C GLU A 655 -5.85 19.12 -1.30
N VAL A 656 -5.37 18.45 -0.27
CA VAL A 656 -5.53 18.85 1.13
C VAL A 656 -4.21 18.79 1.88
N TRP A 657 -3.99 19.78 2.73
CA TRP A 657 -2.80 19.96 3.54
C TRP A 657 -3.15 20.12 5.02
N VAL A 658 -2.32 19.53 5.87
CA VAL A 658 -2.36 19.72 7.32
C VAL A 658 -1.00 20.26 7.76
N ASN A 659 -0.96 21.46 8.33
CA ASN A 659 0.27 22.14 8.75
C ASN A 659 1.33 22.24 7.64
N GLY A 660 0.90 22.48 6.39
CA GLY A 660 1.78 22.56 5.22
C GLY A 660 2.16 21.22 4.60
N GLU A 661 1.89 20.09 5.26
CA GLU A 661 2.12 18.74 4.71
C GLU A 661 0.90 18.29 3.90
N SER A 662 1.11 17.95 2.62
CA SER A 662 0.02 17.42 1.80
C SER A 662 -0.32 15.99 2.21
N ILE A 663 -1.56 15.78 2.63
CA ILE A 663 -2.09 14.44 2.92
C ILE A 663 -2.60 13.74 1.66
N GLY A 664 -2.61 14.43 0.52
CA GLY A 664 -2.84 13.88 -0.81
C GLY A 664 -4.04 14.50 -1.53
N ARG A 665 -4.25 14.02 -2.76
CA ARG A 665 -5.40 14.40 -3.59
C ARG A 665 -6.69 13.82 -3.02
N TYR A 666 -7.83 14.45 -3.28
CA TYR A 666 -9.14 13.86 -3.07
C TYR A 666 -10.00 14.00 -4.32
N TRP A 667 -10.88 13.04 -4.57
CA TRP A 667 -11.85 13.10 -5.67
C TRP A 667 -13.09 12.30 -5.33
N VAL A 668 -13.91 12.87 -4.45
CA VAL A 668 -15.11 12.23 -3.90
C VAL A 668 -16.33 12.38 -4.81
N SER A 669 -16.35 13.35 -5.72
CA SER A 669 -17.42 13.51 -6.70
C SER A 669 -17.38 12.45 -7.81
N PHE A 670 -16.22 11.87 -8.08
CA PHE A 670 -16.09 10.75 -9.02
C PHE A 670 -16.54 9.45 -8.37
N LYS A 671 -17.84 9.17 -8.46
CA LYS A 671 -18.45 7.98 -7.89
C LYS A 671 -18.12 6.73 -8.69
N ALA A 672 -17.92 5.64 -7.97
CA ALA A 672 -17.87 4.29 -8.52
C ALA A 672 -19.26 3.84 -9.01
N PRO A 673 -19.35 2.72 -9.76
CA PRO A 673 -20.64 2.15 -10.18
C PRO A 673 -21.60 1.87 -9.02
N SER A 674 -21.10 1.62 -7.81
CA SER A 674 -21.92 1.49 -6.59
C SER A 674 -22.59 2.80 -6.12
N GLY A 675 -22.27 3.94 -6.72
CA GLY A 675 -22.73 5.26 -6.31
C GLY A 675 -21.94 5.87 -5.15
N GLN A 676 -20.97 5.13 -4.59
CA GLN A 676 -20.09 5.62 -3.53
C GLN A 676 -18.79 6.19 -4.10
N PRO A 677 -18.14 7.16 -3.41
CA PRO A 677 -16.80 7.59 -3.79
C PRO A 677 -15.80 6.45 -3.61
N SER A 678 -14.78 6.36 -4.48
CA SER A 678 -13.70 5.37 -4.33
C SER A 678 -12.89 5.55 -3.04
N GLN A 679 -12.83 6.77 -2.51
CA GLN A 679 -12.21 7.10 -1.22
C GLN A 679 -12.92 8.28 -0.56
N SER A 680 -13.42 8.10 0.67
CA SER A 680 -14.02 9.18 1.48
C SER A 680 -13.14 9.66 2.63
N LEU A 681 -12.35 8.75 3.20
CA LEU A 681 -11.49 9.00 4.35
C LEU A 681 -10.05 9.17 3.89
N TYR A 682 -9.41 10.24 4.34
CA TYR A 682 -8.05 10.63 3.95
C TYR A 682 -7.17 10.65 5.19
N HIS A 683 -6.16 9.80 5.22
CA HIS A 683 -5.30 9.58 6.38
C HIS A 683 -4.52 10.84 6.77
N ILE A 684 -4.59 11.21 8.06
CA ILE A 684 -3.71 12.22 8.65
C ILE A 684 -2.75 11.51 9.61
N PRO A 685 -1.46 11.35 9.25
CA PRO A 685 -0.48 10.82 10.16
C PRO A 685 -0.41 11.64 11.44
N GLN A 686 -0.37 10.97 12.60
CA GLN A 686 -0.36 11.67 13.88
C GLN A 686 0.86 12.60 14.06
N HIS A 687 1.97 12.31 13.38
CA HIS A 687 3.16 13.16 13.36
C HIS A 687 2.94 14.51 12.65
N PHE A 688 1.95 14.63 11.76
CA PHE A 688 1.61 15.91 11.11
C PHE A 688 0.83 16.83 12.06
N LEU A 689 0.35 16.31 13.19
CA LEU A 689 -0.50 17.04 14.13
C LEU A 689 0.28 17.65 15.29
N LYS A 690 -0.03 18.90 15.59
CA LYS A 690 0.26 19.60 16.84
C LYS A 690 -0.90 19.39 17.81
N PRO A 691 -0.73 19.57 19.14
CA PRO A 691 -1.82 19.41 20.10
C PRO A 691 -3.04 20.32 19.81
N ILE A 692 -2.78 21.58 19.44
CA ILE A 692 -3.79 22.60 19.11
C ILE A 692 -3.34 23.37 17.86
N ASP A 693 -4.25 24.17 17.30
CA ASP A 693 -3.99 25.10 16.19
C ASP A 693 -3.38 24.43 14.94
N ASN A 694 -3.88 23.24 14.59
CA ASN A 694 -3.54 22.60 13.33
C ASN A 694 -4.21 23.34 12.18
N LEU A 695 -3.42 23.83 11.24
CA LEU A 695 -3.93 24.48 10.04
C LEU A 695 -4.38 23.40 9.03
N LEU A 696 -5.66 23.43 8.67
CA LEU A 696 -6.22 22.65 7.57
C LEU A 696 -6.42 23.58 6.38
N VAL A 697 -5.82 23.27 5.24
CA VAL A 697 -6.05 23.98 3.96
C VAL A 697 -6.41 22.96 2.89
N LEU A 698 -7.34 23.30 2.02
CA LEU A 698 -7.65 22.51 0.83
C LEU A 698 -8.00 23.42 -0.34
N VAL A 699 -7.67 22.97 -1.55
CA VAL A 699 -8.16 23.58 -2.79
C VAL A 699 -9.32 22.74 -3.31
N GLU A 700 -10.49 23.33 -3.51
CA GLU A 700 -11.66 22.67 -4.08
C GLU A 700 -11.82 23.08 -5.54
N GLU A 701 -11.63 22.12 -6.43
CA GLU A 701 -11.59 22.30 -7.88
C GLU A 701 -12.98 22.39 -8.50
N ILE A 702 -13.97 21.70 -7.94
CA ILE A 702 -15.31 21.57 -8.54
C ILE A 702 -16.35 22.33 -7.73
N GLY A 703 -16.41 22.06 -6.43
CA GLY A 703 -17.42 22.62 -5.54
C GLY A 703 -17.77 21.61 -4.45
N GLY A 704 -17.93 22.10 -3.22
CA GLY A 704 -18.11 21.26 -2.04
C GLY A 704 -18.46 22.09 -0.81
N ASN A 705 -19.09 21.45 0.18
CA ASN A 705 -19.44 22.10 1.43
C ASN A 705 -18.40 21.79 2.53
N PRO A 706 -17.48 22.73 2.86
CA PRO A 706 -16.47 22.52 3.91
C PRO A 706 -17.06 22.39 5.32
N LEU A 707 -18.30 22.85 5.56
CA LEU A 707 -18.95 22.77 6.87
C LEU A 707 -19.32 21.33 7.27
N GLU A 708 -19.43 20.44 6.29
CA GLU A 708 -19.75 19.03 6.49
C GLU A 708 -18.51 18.13 6.58
N ILE A 709 -17.32 18.72 6.43
CA ILE A 709 -16.06 18.01 6.70
C ILE A 709 -16.05 17.59 8.17
N THR A 710 -15.57 16.37 8.42
CA THR A 710 -15.45 15.84 9.77
C THR A 710 -14.07 15.26 10.00
N LEU A 711 -13.54 15.53 11.19
CA LEU A 711 -12.34 14.87 11.68
C LEU A 711 -12.75 13.58 12.38
N ASN A 712 -12.23 12.46 11.89
CA ASN A 712 -12.62 11.14 12.33
C ASN A 712 -11.45 10.42 13.01
N THR A 713 -11.75 9.71 14.10
CA THR A 713 -10.88 8.63 14.58
C THR A 713 -11.26 7.31 13.98
N VAL A 714 -10.26 6.53 13.57
CA VAL A 714 -10.39 5.23 12.94
C VAL A 714 -9.86 4.17 13.90
N SER A 715 -10.68 3.15 14.19
CA SER A 715 -10.28 2.05 15.07
C SER A 715 -11.04 0.76 14.78
N ILE A 716 -10.58 -0.37 15.32
CA ILE A 716 -11.31 -1.64 15.24
C ILE A 716 -12.21 -1.73 16.47
N THR A 717 -13.51 -1.56 16.26
CA THR A 717 -14.52 -1.57 17.33
C THR A 717 -15.32 -2.86 17.39
N THR A 718 -15.32 -3.67 16.35
CA THR A 718 -16.04 -4.94 16.33
C THR A 718 -15.09 -6.06 15.96
N VAL A 719 -15.13 -7.14 16.72
CA VAL A 719 -14.29 -8.32 16.55
C VAL A 719 -15.16 -9.55 16.49
N CYS A 720 -14.79 -10.50 15.63
CA CYS A 720 -15.58 -11.71 15.45
C CYS A 720 -14.70 -12.94 15.25
N GLY A 721 -15.20 -14.11 15.61
CA GLY A 721 -14.54 -15.37 15.34
C GLY A 721 -15.57 -16.45 15.02
N ASN A 722 -15.25 -17.28 14.02
CA ASN A 722 -16.07 -18.41 13.61
C ASN A 722 -15.18 -19.63 13.49
N VAL A 723 -15.34 -20.60 14.40
CA VAL A 723 -14.50 -21.80 14.42
C VAL A 723 -15.39 -23.03 14.53
N ASN A 724 -15.11 -24.05 13.71
CA ASN A 724 -15.83 -25.31 13.73
C ASN A 724 -15.07 -26.39 14.52
N GLU A 725 -15.78 -27.43 14.95
CA GLU A 725 -15.21 -28.50 15.79
C GLU A 725 -14.19 -29.39 15.06
N LEU A 726 -14.10 -29.29 13.72
CA LEU A 726 -13.13 -30.00 12.89
C LEU A 726 -11.93 -29.10 12.49
N SER A 727 -11.89 -27.85 12.96
CA SER A 727 -10.76 -26.95 12.73
C SER A 727 -9.54 -27.43 13.49
N SER A 728 -8.37 -27.42 12.85
CA SER A 728 -7.10 -27.67 13.55
C SER A 728 -6.87 -26.59 14.61
N PRO A 729 -6.34 -26.93 15.81
CA PRO A 729 -5.95 -25.93 16.79
C PRO A 729 -4.90 -24.99 16.21
N ALA A 730 -4.96 -23.71 16.60
CA ALA A 730 -3.93 -22.75 16.19
C ALA A 730 -2.55 -23.21 16.69
N LEU A 731 -1.57 -23.31 15.79
CA LEU A 731 -0.21 -23.83 16.08
C LEU A 731 0.53 -23.08 17.21
N HIS A 732 0.08 -21.88 17.57
CA HIS A 732 0.67 -21.05 18.62
C HIS A 732 -0.06 -21.12 19.96
N THR A 733 -1.13 -21.89 20.09
CA THR A 733 -1.86 -22.03 21.36
C THR A 733 -1.58 -23.39 21.99
N GLN A 734 -1.44 -23.43 23.32
CA GLN A 734 -1.29 -24.68 24.09
C GLN A 734 -2.60 -25.50 24.19
N GLY A 735 -3.63 -25.12 23.43
CA GLY A 735 -4.94 -25.74 23.45
C GLY A 735 -4.94 -27.13 22.81
N LYS A 736 -5.69 -28.07 23.39
CA LYS A 736 -5.83 -29.44 22.87
C LYS A 736 -6.91 -29.58 21.78
N GLY A 737 -7.60 -28.49 21.40
CA GLY A 737 -8.74 -28.52 20.48
C GLY A 737 -9.07 -27.15 19.89
N PRO A 738 -10.07 -27.05 18.99
CA PRO A 738 -10.48 -25.81 18.34
C PRO A 738 -11.05 -24.79 19.34
N GLU A 739 -10.64 -23.52 19.21
CA GLU A 739 -11.08 -22.43 20.07
C GLU A 739 -11.34 -21.15 19.28
N VAL A 740 -12.37 -20.38 19.66
CA VAL A 740 -12.55 -19.00 19.19
C VAL A 740 -11.70 -18.08 20.04
N HIS A 741 -10.79 -17.35 19.40
CA HIS A 741 -9.94 -16.34 20.05
C HIS A 741 -10.38 -14.93 19.67
N LEU A 742 -10.77 -14.13 20.66
CA LEU A 742 -11.11 -12.71 20.46
C LEU A 742 -10.15 -11.80 21.22
N ARG A 743 -9.76 -10.69 20.60
CA ARG A 743 -8.85 -9.71 21.16
C ARG A 743 -9.10 -8.31 20.60
N CYS A 744 -9.30 -7.36 21.50
CA CYS A 744 -9.42 -5.93 21.19
C CYS A 744 -8.05 -5.27 21.02
N GLN A 745 -8.05 -4.10 20.37
CA GLN A 745 -6.87 -3.24 20.23
C GLN A 745 -6.30 -2.85 21.60
N ARG A 746 -5.02 -2.45 21.64
CA ARG A 746 -4.35 -2.04 22.90
C ARG A 746 -5.11 -0.85 23.50
N GLY A 747 -5.40 -0.92 24.80
CA GLY A 747 -6.16 0.10 25.52
C GLY A 747 -7.68 -0.14 25.52
N LYS A 748 -8.19 -1.04 24.68
CA LYS A 748 -9.61 -1.38 24.59
C LYS A 748 -9.92 -2.75 25.21
N HIS A 749 -11.15 -2.95 25.63
CA HIS A 749 -11.66 -4.22 26.17
C HIS A 749 -12.99 -4.59 25.53
N ILE A 750 -13.35 -5.87 25.62
CA ILE A 750 -14.63 -6.36 25.13
C ILE A 750 -15.73 -5.82 26.05
N SER A 751 -16.51 -4.87 25.54
CA SER A 751 -17.56 -4.18 26.29
C SER A 751 -18.91 -4.87 26.17
N ALA A 752 -19.16 -5.57 25.05
CA ALA A 752 -20.42 -6.25 24.80
C ALA A 752 -20.24 -7.44 23.85
N ILE A 753 -21.14 -8.42 23.95
CA ILE A 753 -21.30 -9.50 22.98
C ILE A 753 -22.57 -9.19 22.20
N GLU A 754 -22.42 -8.96 20.91
CA GLU A 754 -23.51 -8.65 19.99
C GLU A 754 -24.23 -9.92 19.53
N PHE A 755 -23.45 -10.98 19.30
CA PHE A 755 -23.98 -12.28 18.89
C PHE A 755 -23.09 -13.41 19.38
N ALA A 756 -23.70 -14.53 19.76
CA ALA A 756 -23.01 -15.77 20.08
C ALA A 756 -23.91 -16.98 19.83
N SER A 757 -23.44 -17.93 19.01
CA SER A 757 -24.16 -19.17 18.74
C SER A 757 -23.21 -20.34 18.57
N TYR A 758 -23.37 -21.35 19.45
CA TYR A 758 -22.77 -22.68 19.31
C TYR A 758 -23.80 -23.65 18.73
N GLY A 759 -23.50 -24.28 17.61
CA GLY A 759 -24.42 -25.13 16.86
C GLY A 759 -24.11 -25.05 15.38
N ASN A 760 -25.07 -24.67 14.53
CA ASN A 760 -24.84 -24.43 13.10
C ASN A 760 -25.24 -22.99 12.68
N PRO A 761 -24.67 -21.94 13.32
CA PRO A 761 -24.99 -20.55 12.96
C PRO A 761 -24.93 -20.31 11.46
N ALA A 762 -25.88 -19.54 10.95
CA ALA A 762 -25.93 -19.17 9.55
C ALA A 762 -25.21 -17.83 9.33
N GLY A 763 -24.52 -17.73 8.20
CA GLY A 763 -23.72 -16.56 7.83
C GLY A 763 -22.29 -16.58 8.38
N ASP A 764 -21.73 -15.41 8.57
CA ASP A 764 -20.34 -15.13 8.90
C ASP A 764 -20.19 -13.94 9.87
N CYS A 765 -19.00 -13.36 9.94
CA CYS A 765 -18.71 -12.19 10.77
C CYS A 765 -19.30 -10.86 10.27
N THR A 766 -20.01 -10.87 9.15
CA THR A 766 -20.67 -9.69 8.56
C THR A 766 -22.19 -9.82 8.59
N THR A 767 -22.71 -11.03 8.35
CA THR A 767 -24.13 -11.36 8.42
C THR A 767 -24.28 -12.59 9.30
N PHE A 768 -25.03 -12.51 10.40
CA PHE A 768 -25.09 -13.62 11.34
C PHE A 768 -26.51 -13.84 11.88
N SER A 769 -26.88 -15.11 12.00
CA SER A 769 -28.11 -15.52 12.65
C SER A 769 -27.98 -16.89 13.29
N THR A 770 -28.87 -17.19 14.23
CA THR A 770 -28.98 -18.53 14.80
C THR A 770 -29.42 -19.52 13.73
N GLY A 771 -28.72 -20.64 13.62
CA GLY A 771 -29.12 -21.74 12.74
C GLY A 771 -30.23 -22.60 13.32
N SER A 772 -30.54 -23.71 12.63
CA SER A 772 -31.51 -24.71 13.08
C SER A 772 -31.08 -25.48 14.33
N CYS A 773 -29.78 -25.43 14.66
CA CYS A 773 -29.16 -25.96 15.85
C CYS A 773 -28.45 -24.85 16.61
N HIS A 774 -28.81 -24.69 17.87
CA HIS A 774 -28.27 -23.65 18.75
C HIS A 774 -28.33 -24.10 20.21
N ALA A 775 -27.20 -23.99 20.93
CA ALA A 775 -27.18 -24.18 22.38
C ALA A 775 -27.65 -22.91 23.09
N THR A 776 -28.68 -23.02 23.92
CA THR A 776 -29.28 -21.88 24.65
C THR A 776 -28.31 -21.17 25.60
N LEU A 777 -27.23 -21.84 26.03
CA LEU A 777 -26.18 -21.26 26.88
C LEU A 777 -25.09 -20.50 26.10
N SER A 778 -25.17 -20.42 24.77
CA SER A 778 -24.14 -19.81 23.93
C SER A 778 -23.77 -18.39 24.39
N GLU A 779 -24.78 -17.54 24.56
CA GLU A 779 -24.56 -16.13 24.90
C GLU A 779 -23.99 -15.96 26.33
N SER A 780 -24.53 -16.68 27.32
CA SER A 780 -24.12 -16.55 28.72
C SER A 780 -22.68 -17.04 28.94
N VAL A 781 -22.30 -18.16 28.31
CA VAL A 781 -20.94 -18.71 28.36
C VAL A 781 -19.93 -17.73 27.77
N VAL A 782 -20.26 -17.15 26.61
CA VAL A 782 -19.37 -16.21 25.92
C VAL A 782 -19.26 -14.89 26.69
N LYS A 783 -20.37 -14.34 27.18
CA LYS A 783 -20.38 -13.11 28.01
C LYS A 783 -19.48 -13.28 29.25
N GLN A 784 -19.62 -14.39 29.96
CA GLN A 784 -18.80 -14.70 31.13
C GLN A 784 -17.31 -14.86 30.79
N ALA A 785 -17.01 -15.43 29.62
CA ALA A 785 -15.64 -15.62 29.19
C ALA A 785 -14.94 -14.31 28.79
N CYS A 786 -15.66 -13.36 28.18
CA CYS A 786 -15.05 -12.27 27.41
C CYS A 786 -15.28 -10.85 27.94
N ILE A 787 -16.43 -10.53 28.53
CA ILE A 787 -16.74 -9.13 28.93
C ILE A 787 -15.72 -8.61 29.96
N GLY A 788 -15.29 -7.37 29.79
CA GLY A 788 -14.31 -6.69 30.65
C GLY A 788 -12.85 -7.09 30.37
N LYS A 789 -12.60 -8.08 29.52
CA LYS A 789 -11.25 -8.53 29.18
C LYS A 789 -10.79 -7.93 27.86
N ARG A 790 -9.49 -7.71 27.73
CA ARG A 790 -8.87 -7.32 26.45
C ARG A 790 -8.92 -8.44 25.41
N GLY A 791 -8.93 -9.69 25.85
CA GLY A 791 -9.11 -10.85 24.98
C GLY A 791 -9.53 -12.08 25.77
N CYS A 792 -10.09 -13.06 25.06
CA CYS A 792 -10.61 -14.31 25.59
C CYS A 792 -10.43 -15.44 24.57
N SER A 793 -10.45 -16.67 25.07
CA SER A 793 -10.45 -17.89 24.28
C SER A 793 -11.62 -18.75 24.72
N ILE A 794 -12.38 -19.30 23.77
CA ILE A 794 -13.57 -20.10 24.05
C ILE A 794 -13.44 -21.43 23.30
N PRO A 795 -13.29 -22.57 23.99
CA PRO A 795 -13.24 -23.87 23.34
C PRO A 795 -14.54 -24.19 22.60
N VAL A 796 -14.42 -24.70 21.38
CA VAL A 796 -15.54 -25.22 20.59
C VAL A 796 -15.78 -26.66 21.03
N SER A 797 -16.49 -26.84 22.14
CA SER A 797 -16.82 -28.17 22.64
C SER A 797 -18.21 -28.26 23.30
N PRO A 798 -18.94 -29.38 23.12
CA PRO A 798 -20.29 -29.55 23.68
C PRO A 798 -20.34 -29.35 25.20
N ALA A 799 -19.31 -29.83 25.92
CA ALA A 799 -19.23 -29.75 27.39
C ALA A 799 -19.27 -28.31 27.92
N ARG A 800 -18.81 -27.32 27.14
CA ARG A 800 -18.84 -25.90 27.55
C ARG A 800 -20.21 -25.26 27.40
N PHE A 801 -21.07 -25.81 26.54
CA PHE A 801 -22.36 -25.24 26.16
C PHE A 801 -23.55 -26.04 26.67
N GLY A 802 -23.34 -26.91 27.67
CA GLY A 802 -24.40 -27.70 28.31
C GLY A 802 -24.74 -29.03 27.62
N GLY A 803 -23.90 -29.49 26.69
CA GLY A 803 -24.09 -30.74 25.95
C GLY A 803 -24.06 -30.54 24.43
N ASP A 804 -24.32 -31.61 23.70
CA ASP A 804 -24.50 -31.54 22.24
C ASP A 804 -25.92 -31.03 21.94
N PRO A 805 -26.09 -29.80 21.41
CA PRO A 805 -27.42 -29.27 21.09
C PRO A 805 -28.10 -30.01 19.93
N CYS A 806 -27.34 -30.73 19.10
CA CYS A 806 -27.84 -31.43 17.92
C CYS A 806 -26.89 -32.56 17.45
N PRO A 807 -27.14 -33.81 17.88
CA PRO A 807 -26.35 -34.96 17.42
C PRO A 807 -26.35 -35.11 15.90
N GLY A 808 -25.18 -35.44 15.32
CA GLY A 808 -25.02 -35.69 13.88
C GLY A 808 -24.88 -34.44 12.99
N ILE A 809 -25.06 -33.24 13.53
CA ILE A 809 -24.77 -31.98 12.83
C ILE A 809 -23.37 -31.52 13.24
N GLN A 810 -22.57 -31.00 12.30
CA GLN A 810 -21.27 -30.40 12.61
C GLN A 810 -21.45 -29.09 13.37
N LYS A 811 -20.69 -28.90 14.45
CA LYS A 811 -20.79 -27.71 15.30
C LYS A 811 -19.76 -26.66 14.95
N SER A 812 -20.18 -25.41 15.02
CA SER A 812 -19.33 -24.23 15.04
C SER A 812 -19.77 -23.25 16.12
N LEU A 813 -18.81 -22.44 16.56
CA LEU A 813 -19.02 -21.30 17.44
C LEU A 813 -18.76 -20.02 16.66
N LEU A 814 -19.82 -19.23 16.46
CA LEU A 814 -19.75 -17.87 15.91
C LEU A 814 -19.96 -16.87 17.04
N VAL A 815 -19.02 -15.93 17.21
CA VAL A 815 -19.09 -14.87 18.22
C VAL A 815 -18.77 -13.53 17.59
N VAL A 816 -19.62 -12.51 17.85
CA VAL A 816 -19.42 -11.11 17.49
C VAL A 816 -19.40 -10.28 18.77
N ALA A 817 -18.36 -9.49 18.94
CA ALA A 817 -18.12 -8.71 20.15
C ALA A 817 -17.69 -7.28 19.84
N ASN A 818 -18.11 -6.34 20.68
CA ASN A 818 -17.78 -4.93 20.57
C ASN A 818 -16.66 -4.55 21.55
N CYS A 819 -15.68 -3.80 21.05
CA CYS A 819 -14.51 -3.29 21.73
C CYS A 819 -14.64 -1.79 21.99
N ARG A 820 -14.38 -1.37 23.23
CA ARG A 820 -14.35 0.05 23.62
C ARG A 820 -13.11 0.39 24.44
#